data_AF-A0A0M2U1B6-F1
#
_entry.id   AF-A0A0M2U1B6-F1
#
_cell.length_a   1.000
_cell.length_b   1.000
_cell.length_c   1.000
_cell.angle_alpha   90.00
_cell.angle_beta   90.00
_cell.angle_gamma   90.00
#
_symmetry.space_group_name_H-M   'P 1'
#
loop_
_entity.id
_entity.type
_entity.pdbx_description
1 polymer ?
#
loop_
_entity_poly.entity_id
_entity_poly.type
_entity_poly.pdbx_seq_one_letter_code
_entity_poly.pdbx_strand_id
1 'polypeptide(L)'
;MDIIQARERAEELRRIIEEHNYHYYVLDQPMITDQEYDALMQELILLEDRFPELVTPDSPTQRVGGKPLEAFGTVRHRAPLLSLDNAFGDGDLRDFARRVESALGQPVAYMVEPKIDGLSVALTYENGLFATGATRGDGETGEDVTQNLKTVPTVPLRLREPLPRLEVRGEAYMSKEAFRRLNEIREERGEALFANPRNAAAGSLRQLDPRVTASRSLSVLVYEVLSVEGKEVASHAQALNLLVEQGFAVEPNRRLCRDIEEVVAFCREWTERRDELPYEIDGMVVKVNDLRQQAELGARSKSPRWAIAYKFPAQQAVTVLEDIFVRVGRTGVLTPNAVLRPVRLAGTTVSRATLHNEDIIREKDVRIGDTVVVQKAGEIIPEVVEVLKERRTGGERPFKMPETCPECGSAVARPEGEAASRCTGGLVCPAQVREAIIHFVSRDAMNIEGLGPAVVAQLLDAGLIHDAADLYYLRYDDLVKLERMGAQSSRNLLDAIEASKQNSLAQLIFALGIRHVGSRAARVVADHFHTMGRLQEADFDELVTVPDIGPKIAESIRSFFKEEHNRQVLDKLAAAGVNMTAGEVPTGAQPMAGKRFVLTGTLEGMTRQEAQSRIEALGGQVAGSVSKQTDYVVVGANPGSKYDKARALIESNAAPGLSILTEEELMAMLEKY
;
A
#
# COMPACT_ATOMS: atom_id res chain seq x y z
N MET A 1 44.25 -13.42 -28.95
CA MET A 1 43.35 -12.25 -28.92
C MET A 1 43.96 -11.26 -27.94
N ASP A 2 44.23 -10.05 -28.42
CA ASP A 2 44.64 -8.94 -27.54
C ASP A 2 43.40 -8.35 -26.83
N ILE A 3 43.62 -7.42 -25.89
CA ILE A 3 42.54 -6.85 -25.08
C ILE A 3 41.57 -5.96 -25.87
N ILE A 4 42.02 -5.36 -26.97
CA ILE A 4 41.18 -4.49 -27.81
C ILE A 4 40.19 -5.36 -28.59
N GLN A 5 40.69 -6.42 -29.21
CA GLN A 5 39.87 -7.45 -29.87
C GLN A 5 38.94 -8.16 -28.88
N ALA A 6 39.41 -8.41 -27.65
CA ALA A 6 38.59 -9.00 -26.60
C ALA A 6 37.42 -8.11 -26.19
N ARG A 7 37.66 -6.79 -26.10
CA ARG A 7 36.63 -5.81 -25.79
C ARG A 7 35.57 -5.73 -26.89
N GLU A 8 35.99 -5.62 -28.15
CA GLU A 8 35.07 -5.58 -29.29
C GLU A 8 34.21 -6.85 -29.36
N ARG A 9 34.82 -8.02 -29.17
CA ARG A 9 34.09 -9.30 -29.15
C ARG A 9 33.15 -9.42 -27.96
N ALA A 10 33.56 -8.99 -26.76
CA ALA A 10 32.70 -9.00 -25.58
C ALA A 10 31.49 -8.08 -25.75
N GLU A 11 31.67 -6.89 -26.32
CA GLU A 11 30.57 -5.97 -26.65
C GLU A 11 29.61 -6.55 -27.69
N GLU A 12 30.15 -7.20 -28.73
CA GLU A 12 29.34 -7.90 -29.73
C GLU A 12 28.52 -9.04 -29.11
N LEU A 13 29.16 -9.91 -28.31
CA LEU A 13 28.51 -11.03 -27.63
C LEU A 13 27.40 -10.55 -26.70
N ARG A 14 27.65 -9.51 -25.90
CA ARG A 14 26.62 -8.91 -25.02
C ARG A 14 25.41 -8.46 -25.82
N ARG A 15 25.62 -7.75 -26.94
CA ARG A 15 24.53 -7.28 -27.80
C ARG A 15 23.73 -8.44 -28.40
N ILE A 16 24.41 -9.47 -28.91
CA ILE A 16 23.77 -10.65 -29.51
C ILE A 16 22.96 -11.41 -28.45
N ILE A 17 23.56 -11.69 -27.29
CA ILE A 17 22.92 -12.39 -26.18
C ILE A 17 21.70 -11.63 -25.68
N GLU A 18 21.78 -10.31 -25.51
CA GLU A 18 20.62 -9.52 -25.07
C GLU A 18 19.51 -9.46 -26.12
N GLU A 19 19.84 -9.43 -27.41
CA GLU A 19 18.82 -9.54 -28.45
C GLU A 19 18.12 -10.92 -28.39
N HIS A 20 18.87 -12.01 -28.23
CA HIS A 20 18.27 -13.33 -28.06
C HIS A 20 17.44 -13.45 -26.77
N ASN A 21 17.89 -12.85 -25.67
CA ASN A 21 17.13 -12.79 -24.41
C ASN A 21 15.81 -12.04 -24.60
N TYR A 22 15.83 -10.92 -25.31
CA TYR A 22 14.62 -10.16 -25.60
C TYR A 22 13.63 -11.00 -26.42
N HIS A 23 14.10 -11.65 -27.49
CA HIS A 23 13.25 -12.51 -28.31
C HIS A 23 12.69 -13.72 -27.55
N TYR A 24 13.51 -14.34 -26.70
CA TYR A 24 13.11 -15.50 -25.90
C TYR A 24 12.14 -15.11 -24.77
N TYR A 25 12.54 -14.18 -23.89
CA TYR A 25 11.81 -13.89 -22.66
C TYR A 25 10.72 -12.82 -22.78
N VAL A 26 10.85 -11.91 -23.76
CA VAL A 26 9.89 -10.79 -23.93
C VAL A 26 8.93 -11.06 -25.08
N LEU A 27 9.42 -11.55 -26.22
CA LEU A 27 8.59 -11.79 -27.41
C LEU A 27 8.03 -13.21 -27.49
N ASP A 28 8.55 -14.15 -26.68
CA ASP A 28 8.21 -15.59 -26.76
C ASP A 28 8.44 -16.17 -28.17
N GLN A 29 9.51 -15.71 -28.84
CA GLN A 29 9.87 -16.04 -30.22
C GLN A 29 11.39 -16.29 -30.35
N PRO A 30 11.91 -17.41 -29.83
CA PRO A 30 13.35 -17.69 -29.85
C PRO A 30 13.90 -17.75 -31.28
N MET A 31 15.02 -17.05 -31.52
CA MET A 31 15.69 -17.01 -32.83
C MET A 31 16.75 -18.10 -33.02
N ILE A 32 17.28 -18.64 -31.92
CA ILE A 32 18.33 -19.66 -31.89
C ILE A 32 17.98 -20.75 -30.88
N THR A 33 18.66 -21.89 -30.96
CA THR A 33 18.50 -23.00 -30.01
C THR A 33 19.20 -22.72 -28.68
N ASP A 34 18.75 -23.36 -27.60
CA ASP A 34 19.38 -23.25 -26.27
C ASP A 34 20.88 -23.59 -26.31
N GLN A 35 21.28 -24.58 -27.14
CA GLN A 35 22.68 -24.97 -27.30
C GLN A 35 23.54 -23.86 -27.94
N GLU A 36 22.99 -23.14 -28.92
CA GLU A 36 23.67 -22.01 -29.55
C GLU A 36 23.77 -20.82 -28.59
N TYR A 37 22.72 -20.57 -27.81
CA TYR A 37 22.74 -19.55 -26.77
C TYR A 37 23.80 -19.84 -25.69
N ASP A 38 23.83 -21.08 -25.19
CA ASP A 38 24.81 -21.52 -24.19
C ASP A 38 26.24 -21.38 -24.72
N ALA A 39 26.48 -21.65 -26.00
CA ALA A 39 27.79 -21.45 -26.62
C ALA A 39 28.22 -19.97 -26.61
N LEU A 40 27.31 -19.05 -26.94
CA LEU A 40 27.56 -17.61 -26.88
C LEU A 40 27.84 -17.13 -25.45
N MET A 41 27.05 -17.61 -24.48
CA MET A 41 27.22 -17.28 -23.07
C MET A 41 28.55 -17.80 -22.53
N GLN A 42 28.91 -19.05 -22.85
CA GLN A 42 30.20 -19.64 -22.47
C GLN A 42 31.38 -18.88 -23.08
N GLU A 43 31.26 -18.44 -24.34
CA GLU A 43 32.28 -17.59 -24.96
C GLU A 43 32.46 -16.29 -24.16
N LEU A 44 31.38 -15.60 -23.81
CA LEU A 44 31.43 -14.36 -23.03
C LEU A 44 32.05 -14.56 -21.64
N ILE A 45 31.67 -15.63 -20.93
CA ILE A 45 32.24 -16.00 -19.63
C ILE A 45 33.75 -16.21 -19.75
N LEU A 46 34.21 -16.99 -20.74
CA LEU A 46 35.63 -17.25 -20.95
C LEU A 46 36.42 -15.97 -21.27
N LEU A 47 35.81 -15.00 -21.95
CA LEU A 47 36.44 -13.72 -22.22
C LEU A 47 36.56 -12.85 -20.97
N GLU A 48 35.50 -12.78 -20.16
CA GLU A 48 35.48 -12.02 -18.91
C GLU A 48 36.41 -12.62 -17.85
N ASP A 49 36.50 -13.95 -17.76
CA ASP A 49 37.45 -14.64 -16.86
C ASP A 49 38.91 -14.37 -17.26
N ARG A 50 39.19 -14.31 -18.56
CA ARG A 50 40.55 -14.05 -19.08
C ARG A 50 40.94 -12.58 -18.99
N PHE A 51 39.97 -11.67 -19.07
CA PHE A 51 40.18 -10.24 -18.98
C PHE A 51 39.18 -9.62 -17.99
N PRO A 52 39.45 -9.69 -16.68
CA PRO A 52 38.51 -9.23 -15.64
C PRO A 52 38.10 -7.76 -15.77
N GLU A 53 38.95 -6.92 -16.36
CA GLU A 53 38.65 -5.51 -16.65
C GLU A 53 37.58 -5.30 -17.73
N LEU A 54 37.17 -6.37 -18.45
CA LEU A 54 36.05 -6.31 -19.37
C LEU A 54 34.70 -6.46 -18.68
N VAL A 55 34.63 -7.02 -17.46
CA VAL A 55 33.36 -7.23 -16.74
C VAL A 55 32.66 -5.89 -16.50
N THR A 56 31.43 -5.78 -16.99
CA THR A 56 30.59 -4.59 -16.77
C THR A 56 29.35 -4.96 -15.93
N PRO A 57 28.81 -4.02 -15.12
CA PRO A 57 27.66 -4.29 -14.24
C PRO A 57 26.38 -4.74 -14.94
N ASP A 58 26.31 -4.55 -16.25
CA ASP A 58 25.19 -4.84 -17.15
C ASP A 58 25.49 -6.01 -18.10
N SER A 59 26.60 -6.72 -17.91
CA SER A 59 26.88 -7.93 -18.67
C SER A 59 25.87 -9.02 -18.31
N PRO A 60 25.37 -9.82 -19.29
CA PRO A 60 24.47 -10.94 -19.03
C PRO A 60 25.00 -11.95 -18.00
N THR A 61 26.32 -12.07 -17.88
CA THR A 61 27.00 -12.92 -16.88
C THR A 61 26.75 -12.48 -15.44
N GLN A 62 26.39 -11.21 -15.23
CA GLN A 62 26.13 -10.63 -13.90
C GLN A 62 24.69 -10.85 -13.42
N ARG A 63 23.81 -11.46 -14.22
CA ARG A 63 22.41 -11.74 -13.81
C ARG A 63 22.30 -12.73 -12.64
N VAL A 64 23.26 -13.63 -12.49
CA VAL A 64 23.29 -14.64 -11.42
C VAL A 64 24.61 -14.51 -10.66
N GLY A 65 24.78 -13.40 -9.94
CA GLY A 65 26.02 -13.12 -9.22
C GLY A 65 25.79 -12.16 -8.07
N GLY A 66 26.02 -12.63 -6.83
CA GLY A 66 25.94 -11.80 -5.63
C GLY A 66 26.05 -12.65 -4.37
N LYS A 67 26.68 -12.11 -3.31
CA LYS A 67 26.55 -12.69 -1.98
C LYS A 67 25.11 -12.46 -1.49
N PRO A 68 24.52 -13.41 -0.74
CA PRO A 68 23.25 -13.17 -0.06
C PRO A 68 23.32 -11.88 0.75
N LEU A 69 22.25 -11.09 0.68
CA LEU A 69 22.10 -9.87 1.47
C LEU A 69 21.84 -10.24 2.93
N GLU A 70 22.38 -9.47 3.87
CA GLU A 70 22.06 -9.64 5.30
C GLU A 70 20.64 -9.12 5.61
N ALA A 71 20.23 -8.03 4.96
CA ALA A 71 18.90 -7.42 5.05
C ALA A 71 18.60 -6.60 3.78
N PHE A 72 17.32 -6.29 3.57
CA PHE A 72 16.91 -5.36 2.51
C PHE A 72 17.14 -3.91 2.95
N GLY A 73 17.69 -3.10 2.05
CA GLY A 73 17.73 -1.64 2.21
C GLY A 73 16.37 -1.00 1.92
N THR A 74 16.28 0.31 2.09
CA THR A 74 15.10 1.10 1.74
C THR A 74 15.42 2.10 0.62
N VAL A 75 14.47 2.31 -0.27
CA VAL A 75 14.56 3.26 -1.37
C VAL A 75 13.36 4.20 -1.30
N ARG A 76 13.63 5.51 -1.23
CA ARG A 76 12.58 6.52 -1.32
C ARG A 76 12.24 6.77 -2.78
N HIS A 77 10.97 6.64 -3.13
CA HIS A 77 10.46 6.91 -4.48
C HIS A 77 10.49 8.42 -4.75
N ARG A 78 10.89 8.83 -5.96
CA ARG A 78 10.93 10.24 -6.35
C ARG A 78 9.53 10.84 -6.46
N ALA A 79 8.57 10.02 -6.91
CA ALA A 79 7.15 10.33 -6.94
C ALA A 79 6.37 9.25 -6.16
N PRO A 80 5.31 9.62 -5.42
CA PRO A 80 4.50 8.65 -4.69
C PRO A 80 3.86 7.61 -5.62
N LEU A 81 4.08 6.33 -5.31
CA LEU A 81 3.48 5.19 -6.00
C LEU A 81 2.08 4.92 -5.46
N LEU A 82 1.10 5.66 -5.98
CA LEU A 82 -0.30 5.60 -5.53
C LEU A 82 -0.98 4.26 -5.87
N SER A 83 -2.12 4.02 -5.22
CA SER A 83 -3.06 2.95 -5.55
C SER A 83 -4.11 3.44 -6.56
N LEU A 84 -4.95 2.55 -7.07
CA LEU A 84 -6.06 2.91 -7.96
C LEU A 84 -7.39 2.85 -7.20
N ASP A 85 -8.33 3.73 -7.55
CA ASP A 85 -9.73 3.55 -7.19
C ASP A 85 -10.32 2.37 -7.96
N ASN A 86 -11.35 1.74 -7.41
CA ASN A 86 -12.01 0.58 -8.03
C ASN A 86 -13.35 0.98 -8.67
N ALA A 87 -13.65 0.35 -9.81
CA ALA A 87 -14.97 0.26 -10.42
C ALA A 87 -15.40 -1.21 -10.41
N PHE A 88 -16.63 -1.49 -9.96
CA PHE A 88 -17.18 -2.85 -9.86
C PHE A 88 -18.25 -3.14 -10.92
N GLY A 89 -18.48 -2.18 -11.82
CA GLY A 89 -19.41 -2.33 -12.93
C GLY A 89 -19.38 -1.14 -13.88
N ASP A 90 -20.18 -1.24 -14.93
CA ASP A 90 -20.16 -0.28 -16.04
C ASP A 90 -20.68 1.10 -15.61
N GLY A 91 -21.56 1.16 -14.60
CA GLY A 91 -22.03 2.41 -14.02
C GLY A 91 -20.88 3.22 -13.42
N ASP A 92 -19.99 2.56 -12.66
CA ASP A 92 -18.83 3.20 -12.04
C ASP A 92 -17.85 3.75 -13.08
N LEU A 93 -17.67 3.04 -14.20
CA LEU A 93 -16.85 3.50 -15.33
C LEU A 93 -17.43 4.76 -15.98
N ARG A 94 -18.74 4.78 -16.23
CA ARG A 94 -19.43 5.97 -16.76
C ARG A 94 -19.36 7.15 -15.78
N ASP A 95 -19.46 6.88 -14.49
CA ASP A 95 -19.33 7.91 -13.45
C ASP A 95 -17.91 8.47 -13.39
N PHE A 96 -16.90 7.62 -13.55
CA PHE A 96 -15.52 8.04 -13.69
C PHE A 96 -15.32 8.95 -14.90
N ALA A 97 -15.80 8.54 -16.09
CA ALA A 97 -15.70 9.35 -17.30
C ALA A 97 -16.39 10.70 -17.14
N ARG A 98 -17.62 10.75 -16.59
CA ARG A 98 -18.33 12.01 -16.32
C ARG A 98 -17.53 12.96 -15.43
N ARG A 99 -16.88 12.45 -14.38
CA ARG A 99 -16.03 13.27 -13.49
C ARG A 99 -14.79 13.80 -14.22
N VAL A 100 -14.15 12.97 -15.02
CA VAL A 100 -12.94 13.34 -15.80
C VAL A 100 -13.30 14.40 -16.85
N GLU A 101 -14.30 14.14 -17.67
CA GLU A 101 -14.73 15.05 -18.75
C GLU A 101 -15.28 16.36 -18.20
N SER A 102 -16.01 16.32 -17.08
CA SER A 102 -16.49 17.56 -16.42
C SER A 102 -15.34 18.39 -15.84
N ALA A 103 -14.26 17.76 -15.38
CA ALA A 103 -13.10 18.48 -14.86
C ALA A 103 -12.28 19.13 -15.98
N LEU A 104 -12.17 18.47 -17.13
CA LEU A 104 -11.40 18.93 -18.29
C LEU A 104 -12.21 19.77 -19.29
N GLY A 105 -13.54 19.73 -19.21
CA GLY A 105 -14.45 20.44 -20.12
C GLY A 105 -14.50 19.88 -21.55
N GLN A 106 -13.98 18.67 -21.78
CA GLN A 106 -13.90 18.04 -23.11
C GLN A 106 -13.93 16.51 -23.02
N PRO A 107 -14.35 15.81 -24.10
CA PRO A 107 -14.20 14.36 -24.21
C PRO A 107 -12.73 13.93 -24.17
N VAL A 108 -12.46 12.72 -23.67
CA VAL A 108 -11.10 12.18 -23.55
C VAL A 108 -11.01 10.75 -24.08
N ALA A 109 -9.82 10.40 -24.59
CA ALA A 109 -9.48 9.03 -24.94
C ALA A 109 -8.81 8.31 -23.75
N TYR A 110 -8.97 6.99 -23.71
CA TYR A 110 -8.46 6.15 -22.63
C TYR A 110 -7.54 5.06 -23.16
N MET A 111 -6.42 4.81 -22.48
CA MET A 111 -5.66 3.58 -22.66
C MET A 111 -6.14 2.56 -21.63
N VAL A 112 -6.51 1.37 -22.10
CA VAL A 112 -7.00 0.28 -21.25
C VAL A 112 -6.03 -0.90 -21.32
N GLU A 113 -5.64 -1.40 -20.16
CA GLU A 113 -4.60 -2.43 -19.99
C GLU A 113 -5.08 -3.50 -18.99
N PRO A 114 -4.81 -4.79 -19.21
CA PRO A 114 -5.00 -5.83 -18.19
C PRO A 114 -4.34 -5.47 -16.86
N LYS A 115 -5.06 -5.69 -15.76
CA LYS A 115 -4.55 -5.43 -14.42
C LYS A 115 -3.86 -6.69 -13.89
N ILE A 116 -2.56 -6.76 -14.10
CA ILE A 116 -1.71 -7.88 -13.68
C ILE A 116 -1.79 -8.08 -12.16
N ASP A 117 -1.99 -9.33 -11.71
CA ASP A 117 -1.99 -9.69 -10.30
C ASP A 117 -0.58 -10.10 -9.83
N GLY A 118 0.16 -9.13 -9.31
CA GLY A 118 1.53 -9.32 -8.85
C GLY A 118 1.97 -8.37 -7.74
N LEU A 119 3.24 -8.01 -7.77
CA LEU A 119 3.87 -7.05 -6.88
C LEU A 119 4.42 -5.86 -7.68
N SER A 120 3.90 -4.68 -7.40
CA SER A 120 4.38 -3.44 -8.03
C SER A 120 5.84 -3.14 -7.67
N VAL A 121 6.62 -2.85 -8.70
CA VAL A 121 8.05 -2.50 -8.65
C VAL A 121 8.31 -1.21 -9.43
N ALA A 122 9.28 -0.44 -8.96
CA ALA A 122 9.84 0.71 -9.66
C ALA A 122 11.27 0.39 -10.10
N LEU A 123 11.60 0.69 -11.34
CA LEU A 123 12.92 0.47 -11.93
C LEU A 123 13.50 1.81 -12.36
N THR A 124 14.68 2.15 -11.86
CA THR A 124 15.41 3.38 -12.22
C THR A 124 16.64 3.03 -13.05
N TYR A 125 16.77 3.72 -14.16
CA TYR A 125 17.90 3.65 -15.08
C TYR A 125 18.59 5.00 -15.13
N GLU A 126 19.92 4.97 -15.11
CA GLU A 126 20.78 6.16 -15.21
C GLU A 126 21.78 5.94 -16.34
N ASN A 127 21.86 6.89 -17.28
CA ASN A 127 22.68 6.80 -18.49
C ASN A 127 22.49 5.48 -19.25
N GLY A 128 21.25 4.98 -19.29
CA GLY A 128 20.89 3.72 -19.94
C GLY A 128 21.20 2.45 -19.14
N LEU A 129 21.74 2.51 -17.93
CA LEU A 129 22.05 1.33 -17.12
C LEU A 129 21.08 1.17 -15.95
N PHE A 130 20.70 -0.08 -15.64
CA PHE A 130 19.83 -0.37 -14.51
C PHE A 130 20.54 -0.06 -13.18
N ALA A 131 20.05 0.95 -12.47
CA ALA A 131 20.67 1.48 -11.26
C ALA A 131 20.01 0.91 -10.00
N THR A 132 18.69 1.07 -9.89
CA THR A 132 17.94 0.73 -8.67
C THR A 132 16.60 0.10 -9.00
N GLY A 133 16.22 -0.93 -8.26
CA GLY A 133 14.90 -1.54 -8.30
C GLY A 133 14.28 -1.62 -6.91
N ALA A 134 13.06 -1.12 -6.75
CA ALA A 134 12.40 -1.02 -5.45
C ALA A 134 10.97 -1.56 -5.47
N THR A 135 10.51 -2.16 -4.36
CA THR A 135 9.10 -2.50 -4.19
C THR A 135 8.27 -1.25 -3.92
N ARG A 136 6.94 -1.33 -4.06
CA ARG A 136 6.07 -0.18 -3.71
C ARG A 136 6.19 0.27 -2.25
N GLY A 137 6.31 -0.68 -1.32
CA GLY A 137 6.23 -0.43 0.13
C GLY A 137 4.95 0.32 0.53
N ASP A 138 5.08 1.45 1.22
CA ASP A 138 3.96 2.31 1.65
C ASP A 138 3.51 3.32 0.57
N GLY A 139 4.20 3.36 -0.58
CA GLY A 139 3.97 4.30 -1.67
C GLY A 139 4.98 5.44 -1.71
N GLU A 140 5.66 5.76 -0.60
CA GLU A 140 6.75 6.74 -0.55
C GLU A 140 8.12 6.08 -0.41
N THR A 141 8.20 4.99 0.34
CA THR A 141 9.41 4.21 0.57
C THR A 141 9.17 2.73 0.30
N GLY A 142 10.04 2.15 -0.52
CA GLY A 142 10.08 0.74 -0.90
C GLY A 142 11.27 -0.01 -0.31
N GLU A 143 11.25 -1.33 -0.43
CA GLU A 143 12.41 -2.19 -0.18
C GLU A 143 13.32 -2.21 -1.41
N ASP A 144 14.63 -2.10 -1.22
CA ASP A 144 15.61 -2.29 -2.29
C ASP A 144 15.67 -3.77 -2.68
N VAL A 145 15.19 -4.09 -3.88
CA VAL A 145 15.20 -5.43 -4.47
C VAL A 145 15.99 -5.46 -5.78
N THR A 146 16.97 -4.56 -5.92
CA THR A 146 17.78 -4.38 -7.14
C THR A 146 18.45 -5.69 -7.56
N GLN A 147 19.07 -6.40 -6.62
CA GLN A 147 19.77 -7.66 -6.92
C GLN A 147 18.81 -8.77 -7.38
N ASN A 148 17.62 -8.84 -6.79
CA ASN A 148 16.59 -9.80 -7.18
C ASN A 148 16.01 -9.48 -8.56
N LEU A 149 15.81 -8.19 -8.88
CA LEU A 149 15.32 -7.76 -10.19
C LEU A 149 16.34 -7.97 -11.32
N LYS A 150 17.64 -7.89 -11.02
CA LYS A 150 18.69 -8.27 -11.98
C LYS A 150 18.60 -9.73 -12.45
N THR A 151 18.03 -10.61 -11.62
CA THR A 151 17.85 -12.02 -11.99
C THR A 151 16.62 -12.25 -12.86
N VAL A 152 15.78 -11.24 -13.09
CA VAL A 152 14.55 -11.34 -13.87
C VAL A 152 14.85 -11.06 -15.35
N PRO A 153 14.73 -12.06 -16.25
CA PRO A 153 15.18 -11.89 -17.63
C PRO A 153 14.44 -10.82 -18.43
N THR A 154 13.17 -10.53 -18.09
CA THR A 154 12.39 -9.48 -18.77
C THR A 154 12.76 -8.06 -18.34
N VAL A 155 13.65 -7.90 -17.36
CA VAL A 155 14.20 -6.61 -16.94
C VAL A 155 15.50 -6.36 -17.71
N PRO A 156 15.55 -5.38 -18.63
CA PRO A 156 16.78 -5.06 -19.33
C PRO A 156 17.80 -4.50 -18.34
N LEU A 157 19.05 -4.97 -18.37
CA LEU A 157 20.14 -4.37 -17.57
C LEU A 157 20.68 -3.09 -18.22
N ARG A 158 20.53 -2.99 -19.55
CA ARG A 158 20.89 -1.83 -20.36
C ARG A 158 19.73 -1.49 -21.31
N LEU A 159 19.40 -0.21 -21.41
CA LEU A 159 18.44 0.32 -22.38
C LEU A 159 19.03 0.31 -23.79
N ARG A 160 18.18 0.11 -24.80
CA ARG A 160 18.61 0.10 -26.21
C ARG A 160 19.13 1.47 -26.67
N GLU A 161 18.48 2.54 -26.23
CA GLU A 161 18.98 3.92 -26.38
C GLU A 161 19.36 4.45 -24.99
N PRO A 162 20.59 4.96 -24.81
CA PRO A 162 21.02 5.48 -23.51
C PRO A 162 20.29 6.80 -23.21
N LEU A 163 19.34 6.73 -22.28
CA LEU A 163 18.66 7.89 -21.73
C LEU A 163 19.40 8.38 -20.47
N PRO A 164 19.55 9.70 -20.26
CA PRO A 164 20.17 10.24 -19.04
C PRO A 164 19.54 9.68 -17.78
N ARG A 165 18.20 9.62 -17.76
CA ARG A 165 17.43 8.98 -16.69
C ARG A 165 16.09 8.49 -17.19
N LEU A 166 15.70 7.30 -16.76
CA LEU A 166 14.38 6.72 -16.99
C LEU A 166 13.92 6.01 -15.72
N GLU A 167 12.73 6.34 -15.23
CA GLU A 167 12.09 5.66 -14.11
C GLU A 167 10.75 5.09 -14.58
N VAL A 168 10.58 3.78 -14.41
CA VAL A 168 9.40 3.05 -14.89
C VAL A 168 8.78 2.25 -13.76
N ARG A 169 7.47 2.08 -13.84
CA ARG A 169 6.71 1.24 -12.94
C ARG A 169 6.21 0.01 -13.68
N GLY A 170 6.30 -1.13 -13.00
CA GLY A 170 5.83 -2.40 -13.51
C GLY A 170 5.27 -3.29 -12.41
N GLU A 171 4.84 -4.48 -12.82
CA GLU A 171 4.37 -5.53 -11.94
C GLU A 171 5.27 -6.76 -12.09
N ALA A 172 5.92 -7.18 -11.01
CA ALA A 172 6.55 -8.49 -10.93
C ALA A 172 5.47 -9.54 -10.70
N TYR A 173 5.37 -10.52 -11.59
CA TYR A 173 4.36 -11.57 -11.56
C TYR A 173 4.96 -12.94 -11.88
N MET A 174 4.14 -13.97 -11.71
CA MET A 174 4.48 -15.35 -12.00
C MET A 174 3.42 -15.93 -12.95
N SER A 175 3.86 -16.62 -14.00
CA SER A 175 2.93 -17.30 -14.90
C SER A 175 2.21 -18.45 -14.19
N LYS A 176 1.04 -18.83 -14.70
CA LYS A 176 0.26 -19.97 -14.20
C LYS A 176 1.07 -21.27 -14.22
N GLU A 177 1.93 -21.45 -15.24
CA GLU A 177 2.82 -22.62 -15.33
C GLU A 177 3.93 -22.57 -14.27
N ALA A 178 4.66 -21.44 -14.18
CA ALA A 178 5.73 -21.28 -13.19
C ALA A 178 5.21 -21.47 -11.76
N PHE A 179 4.00 -20.97 -11.48
CA PHE A 179 3.33 -21.16 -10.21
C PHE A 179 3.01 -22.62 -9.89
N ARG A 180 2.48 -23.39 -10.86
CA ARG A 180 2.22 -24.83 -10.69
C ARG A 180 3.51 -25.59 -10.40
N ARG A 181 4.53 -25.41 -11.24
CA ARG A 181 5.85 -26.03 -11.06
C ARG A 181 6.45 -25.70 -9.71
N LEU A 182 6.31 -24.45 -9.26
CA LEU A 182 6.82 -24.02 -7.97
C LEU A 182 6.13 -24.74 -6.80
N ASN A 183 4.80 -24.88 -6.86
CA ASN A 183 4.06 -25.59 -5.84
C ASN A 183 4.35 -27.10 -5.85
N GLU A 184 4.54 -27.72 -7.02
CA GLU A 184 4.97 -29.12 -7.13
C GLU A 184 6.31 -29.34 -6.41
N ILE A 185 7.32 -28.50 -6.68
CA ILE A 185 8.63 -28.57 -6.00
C ILE A 185 8.50 -28.39 -4.49
N ARG A 186 7.59 -27.53 -4.03
CA ARG A 186 7.35 -27.30 -2.59
C ARG A 186 6.63 -28.47 -1.94
N GLU A 187 5.68 -29.09 -2.63
CA GLU A 187 4.98 -30.28 -2.18
C GLU A 187 5.94 -31.44 -1.99
N GLU A 188 6.82 -31.69 -2.96
CA GLU A 188 7.87 -32.71 -2.88
C GLU A 188 8.82 -32.51 -1.69
N ARG A 189 9.02 -31.26 -1.28
CA ARG A 189 9.86 -30.87 -0.13
C ARG A 189 9.09 -30.80 1.20
N GLY A 190 7.79 -31.06 1.20
CA GLY A 190 6.94 -30.92 2.39
C GLY A 190 6.78 -29.48 2.89
N GLU A 191 7.03 -28.49 2.04
CA GLU A 191 6.87 -27.07 2.35
C GLU A 191 5.42 -26.61 2.16
N ALA A 192 5.02 -25.55 2.86
CA ALA A 192 3.71 -24.94 2.66
C ALA A 192 3.56 -24.38 1.23
N LEU A 193 2.50 -24.78 0.54
CA LEU A 193 2.17 -24.31 -0.82
C LEU A 193 1.80 -22.82 -0.82
N PHE A 194 2.09 -22.14 -1.92
CA PHE A 194 1.59 -20.79 -2.13
C PHE A 194 0.11 -20.83 -2.52
N ALA A 195 -0.67 -19.92 -1.92
CA ALA A 195 -2.11 -19.85 -2.13
C ALA A 195 -2.51 -19.32 -3.52
N ASN A 196 -1.72 -18.40 -4.08
CA ASN A 196 -1.97 -17.78 -5.38
C ASN A 196 -0.65 -17.27 -6.02
N PRO A 197 -0.64 -16.99 -7.33
CA PRO A 197 0.54 -16.48 -8.04
C PRO A 197 1.07 -15.16 -7.48
N ARG A 198 0.21 -14.25 -7.02
CA ARG A 198 0.62 -12.98 -6.40
C ARG A 198 1.52 -13.17 -5.18
N ASN A 199 1.09 -14.02 -4.24
CA ASN A 199 1.86 -14.31 -3.03
C ASN A 199 3.16 -15.06 -3.37
N ALA A 200 3.11 -15.96 -4.37
CA ALA A 200 4.29 -16.63 -4.86
C ALA A 200 5.29 -15.65 -5.48
N ALA A 201 4.82 -14.68 -6.28
CA ALA A 201 5.65 -13.65 -6.90
C ALA A 201 6.30 -12.75 -5.84
N ALA A 202 5.50 -12.22 -4.90
CA ALA A 202 6.00 -11.37 -3.82
C ALA A 202 7.02 -12.09 -2.93
N GLY A 203 6.73 -13.35 -2.56
CA GLY A 203 7.65 -14.17 -1.78
C GLY A 203 8.93 -14.52 -2.54
N SER A 204 8.83 -14.75 -3.86
CA SER A 204 9.99 -15.09 -4.70
C SER A 204 10.89 -13.90 -4.97
N LEU A 205 10.34 -12.68 -5.06
CA LEU A 205 11.13 -11.47 -5.27
C LEU A 205 11.85 -11.05 -3.98
N ARG A 206 11.22 -11.22 -2.81
CA ARG A 206 11.75 -10.81 -1.50
C ARG A 206 12.60 -11.92 -0.87
N GLN A 207 13.61 -12.38 -1.60
CA GLN A 207 14.59 -13.37 -1.10
C GLN A 207 15.93 -12.69 -0.82
N LEU A 208 16.49 -12.90 0.38
CA LEU A 208 17.81 -12.38 0.73
C LEU A 208 18.92 -12.95 -0.18
N ASP A 209 18.71 -14.17 -0.68
CA ASP A 209 19.57 -14.78 -1.69
C ASP A 209 18.94 -14.64 -3.10
N PRO A 210 19.49 -13.78 -3.98
CA PRO A 210 18.97 -13.60 -5.33
C PRO A 210 18.97 -14.87 -6.17
N ARG A 211 19.81 -15.87 -5.84
CA ARG A 211 19.83 -17.17 -6.54
C ARG A 211 18.51 -17.93 -6.34
N VAL A 212 17.84 -17.71 -5.21
CA VAL A 212 16.50 -18.25 -4.99
C VAL A 212 15.50 -17.55 -5.92
N THR A 213 15.57 -16.23 -6.08
CA THR A 213 14.71 -15.50 -7.03
C THR A 213 14.93 -15.97 -8.46
N ALA A 214 16.19 -16.14 -8.88
CA ALA A 214 16.55 -16.64 -10.20
C ALA A 214 15.91 -18.01 -10.51
N SER A 215 15.76 -18.87 -9.49
CA SER A 215 15.16 -20.20 -9.65
C SER A 215 13.62 -20.18 -9.71
N ARG A 216 12.96 -19.03 -9.58
CA ARG A 216 11.50 -18.90 -9.40
C ARG A 216 10.79 -18.36 -10.63
N SER A 217 11.48 -18.22 -11.77
CA SER A 217 10.92 -17.85 -13.07
C SER A 217 9.94 -16.66 -13.01
N LEU A 218 10.36 -15.58 -12.35
CA LEU A 218 9.60 -14.34 -12.32
C LEU A 218 9.71 -13.61 -13.66
N SER A 219 8.66 -12.85 -13.97
CA SER A 219 8.64 -11.89 -15.05
C SER A 219 8.15 -10.54 -14.54
N VAL A 220 8.54 -9.46 -15.21
CA VAL A 220 8.09 -8.10 -14.97
C VAL A 220 7.49 -7.54 -16.24
N LEU A 221 6.26 -7.04 -16.16
CA LEU A 221 5.62 -6.23 -17.19
C LEU A 221 5.58 -4.77 -16.73
N VAL A 222 6.10 -3.84 -17.53
CA VAL A 222 6.04 -2.41 -17.25
C VAL A 222 4.79 -1.78 -17.86
N TYR A 223 4.22 -0.81 -17.15
CA TYR A 223 2.91 -0.22 -17.51
C TYR A 223 2.84 1.30 -17.34
N GLU A 224 3.90 1.96 -16.87
CA GLU A 224 3.90 3.40 -16.63
C GLU A 224 5.33 3.96 -16.62
N VAL A 225 5.51 5.13 -17.24
CA VAL A 225 6.73 5.94 -17.13
C VAL A 225 6.51 6.94 -16.02
N LEU A 226 7.31 6.85 -14.95
CA LEU A 226 7.25 7.75 -13.80
C LEU A 226 8.03 9.04 -14.08
N SER A 227 9.19 8.91 -14.71
CA SER A 227 9.97 10.04 -15.20
C SER A 227 10.87 9.63 -16.38
N VAL A 228 11.09 10.54 -17.32
CA VAL A 228 12.02 10.33 -18.43
C VAL A 228 12.71 11.64 -18.75
N GLU A 229 14.04 11.60 -18.90
CA GLU A 229 14.87 12.73 -19.30
C GLU A 229 15.42 12.48 -20.71
N GLY A 230 15.43 13.50 -21.57
CA GLY A 230 15.94 13.41 -22.94
C GLY A 230 14.94 12.91 -24.00
N LYS A 231 13.69 12.59 -23.62
CA LYS A 231 12.60 12.26 -24.54
C LYS A 231 11.32 12.97 -24.12
N GLU A 232 10.56 13.46 -25.09
CA GLU A 232 9.21 13.97 -24.84
C GLU A 232 8.17 12.90 -25.16
N VAL A 233 7.19 12.77 -24.26
CA VAL A 233 6.10 11.82 -24.40
C VAL A 233 4.79 12.57 -24.13
N ALA A 234 3.88 12.59 -25.11
CA ALA A 234 2.64 13.36 -24.98
C ALA A 234 1.46 12.50 -24.49
N SER A 235 1.53 11.18 -24.66
CA SER A 235 0.46 10.26 -24.29
C SER A 235 0.98 8.98 -23.64
N HIS A 236 0.13 8.35 -22.85
CA HIS A 236 0.39 7.05 -22.22
C HIS A 236 0.65 5.97 -23.28
N ALA A 237 -0.07 5.98 -24.40
CA ALA A 237 0.21 5.07 -25.50
C ALA A 237 1.61 5.25 -26.11
N GLN A 238 2.07 6.49 -26.27
CA GLN A 238 3.46 6.74 -26.70
C GLN A 238 4.47 6.30 -25.65
N ALA A 239 4.18 6.50 -24.36
CA ALA A 239 5.03 6.02 -23.27
C ALA A 239 5.19 4.50 -23.32
N LEU A 240 4.10 3.75 -23.45
CA LEU A 240 4.16 2.29 -23.58
C LEU A 240 4.95 1.83 -24.82
N ASN A 241 4.81 2.53 -25.95
CA ASN A 241 5.60 2.21 -27.15
C ASN A 241 7.09 2.51 -26.96
N LEU A 242 7.44 3.62 -26.31
CA LEU A 242 8.83 3.91 -25.93
C LEU A 242 9.41 2.79 -25.06
N LEU A 243 8.64 2.26 -24.10
CA LEU A 243 9.11 1.15 -23.26
C LEU A 243 9.39 -0.12 -24.07
N VAL A 244 8.54 -0.45 -25.05
CA VAL A 244 8.81 -1.55 -26.00
C VAL A 244 10.08 -1.28 -26.81
N GLU A 245 10.25 -0.07 -27.34
CA GLU A 245 11.45 0.33 -28.10
C GLU A 245 12.74 0.25 -27.28
N GLN A 246 12.66 0.48 -25.96
CA GLN A 246 13.79 0.35 -25.03
C GLN A 246 14.10 -1.09 -24.60
N GLY A 247 13.26 -2.06 -24.98
CA GLY A 247 13.47 -3.48 -24.69
C GLY A 247 12.74 -4.01 -23.46
N PHE A 248 11.76 -3.26 -22.91
CA PHE A 248 10.93 -3.76 -21.82
C PHE A 248 9.79 -4.65 -22.32
N ALA A 249 9.39 -5.61 -21.48
CA ALA A 249 8.14 -6.33 -21.66
C ALA A 249 6.95 -5.44 -21.24
N VAL A 250 6.04 -5.21 -22.19
CA VAL A 250 4.80 -4.43 -22.00
C VAL A 250 3.62 -5.30 -22.42
N GLU A 251 2.53 -5.25 -21.65
CA GLU A 251 1.32 -6.03 -21.90
C GLU A 251 0.79 -5.83 -23.33
N PRO A 252 0.77 -6.87 -24.19
CA PRO A 252 0.32 -6.73 -25.58
C PRO A 252 -1.18 -6.51 -25.70
N ASN A 253 -1.99 -6.98 -24.74
CA ASN A 253 -3.45 -6.93 -24.79
C ASN A 253 -4.03 -5.58 -24.34
N ARG A 254 -3.42 -4.48 -24.77
CA ARG A 254 -3.82 -3.11 -24.47
C ARG A 254 -4.61 -2.49 -25.64
N ARG A 255 -5.54 -1.59 -25.34
CA ARG A 255 -6.36 -0.91 -26.37
C ARG A 255 -6.50 0.57 -26.06
N LEU A 256 -6.26 1.40 -27.08
CA LEU A 256 -6.62 2.80 -27.07
C LEU A 256 -8.11 2.92 -27.43
N CYS A 257 -8.92 3.34 -26.47
CA CYS A 257 -10.35 3.55 -26.59
C CYS A 257 -10.65 5.05 -26.75
N ARG A 258 -11.54 5.39 -27.68
CA ARG A 258 -11.89 6.78 -28.01
C ARG A 258 -12.83 7.42 -27.00
N ASP A 259 -13.65 6.59 -26.34
CA ASP A 259 -14.65 7.00 -25.37
C ASP A 259 -14.87 5.89 -24.33
N ILE A 260 -15.74 6.17 -23.33
CA ILE A 260 -16.02 5.24 -22.24
C ILE A 260 -16.83 4.01 -22.68
N GLU A 261 -17.58 4.06 -23.78
CA GLU A 261 -18.37 2.91 -24.23
C GLU A 261 -17.46 1.86 -24.90
N GLU A 262 -16.44 2.30 -25.65
CA GLU A 262 -15.37 1.41 -26.12
C GLU A 262 -14.61 0.76 -24.94
N VAL A 263 -14.36 1.51 -23.86
CA VAL A 263 -13.76 0.98 -22.62
C VAL A 263 -14.64 -0.10 -22.00
N VAL A 264 -15.94 0.16 -21.82
CA VAL A 264 -16.89 -0.80 -21.24
C VAL A 264 -16.95 -2.08 -22.08
N ALA A 265 -17.02 -1.96 -23.41
CA ALA A 265 -17.01 -3.11 -24.31
C ALA A 265 -15.73 -3.95 -24.16
N PHE A 266 -14.57 -3.29 -24.08
CA PHE A 266 -13.29 -3.98 -23.93
C PHE A 266 -13.11 -4.64 -22.56
N CYS A 267 -13.59 -4.01 -21.48
CA CYS A 267 -13.60 -4.60 -20.14
C CYS A 267 -14.47 -5.86 -20.07
N ARG A 268 -15.63 -5.86 -20.74
CA ARG A 268 -16.50 -7.05 -20.83
C ARG A 268 -15.84 -8.17 -21.64
N GLU A 269 -15.23 -7.84 -22.79
CA GLU A 269 -14.46 -8.78 -23.61
C GLU A 269 -13.41 -9.51 -22.76
N TRP A 270 -12.61 -8.77 -21.98
CA TRP A 270 -11.58 -9.36 -21.13
C TRP A 270 -12.10 -10.10 -19.90
N THR A 271 -13.32 -9.81 -19.45
CA THR A 271 -13.95 -10.57 -18.38
C THR A 271 -14.16 -12.03 -18.78
N GLU A 272 -14.52 -12.27 -20.06
CA GLU A 272 -14.73 -13.61 -20.61
C GLU A 272 -13.41 -14.29 -21.00
N ARG A 273 -12.44 -13.52 -21.49
CA ARG A 273 -11.17 -14.03 -22.05
C ARG A 273 -10.02 -14.12 -21.04
N ARG A 274 -10.20 -13.67 -19.79
CA ARG A 274 -9.10 -13.62 -18.79
C ARG A 274 -8.36 -14.95 -18.58
N ASP A 275 -9.04 -16.08 -18.78
CA ASP A 275 -8.46 -17.40 -18.57
C ASP A 275 -7.50 -17.81 -19.72
N GLU A 276 -7.57 -17.14 -20.87
CA GLU A 276 -6.67 -17.32 -22.03
C GLU A 276 -5.23 -16.84 -21.72
N LEU A 277 -5.06 -15.90 -20.77
CA LEU A 277 -3.74 -15.37 -20.45
C LEU A 277 -2.89 -16.38 -19.67
N PRO A 278 -1.57 -16.44 -19.92
CA PRO A 278 -0.66 -17.33 -19.20
C PRO A 278 -0.38 -16.87 -17.75
N TYR A 279 -1.00 -15.78 -17.30
CA TYR A 279 -0.90 -15.21 -15.96
C TYR A 279 -2.27 -14.76 -15.45
N GLU A 280 -2.35 -14.47 -14.15
CA GLU A 280 -3.58 -13.99 -13.52
C GLU A 280 -3.72 -12.48 -13.68
N ILE A 281 -4.95 -12.05 -13.96
CA ILE A 281 -5.35 -10.64 -14.00
C ILE A 281 -6.59 -10.45 -13.12
N ASP A 282 -6.59 -9.38 -12.32
CA ASP A 282 -7.64 -9.09 -11.34
C ASP A 282 -8.63 -8.00 -11.81
N GLY A 283 -8.59 -7.69 -13.11
CA GLY A 283 -9.38 -6.63 -13.73
C GLY A 283 -8.70 -6.00 -14.94
N MET A 284 -9.17 -4.80 -15.30
CA MET A 284 -8.58 -3.91 -16.28
C MET A 284 -8.25 -2.57 -15.62
N VAL A 285 -7.21 -1.88 -16.07
CA VAL A 285 -6.89 -0.51 -15.69
C VAL A 285 -7.26 0.42 -16.82
N VAL A 286 -8.05 1.44 -16.52
CA VAL A 286 -8.46 2.48 -17.46
C VAL A 286 -7.71 3.76 -17.09
N LYS A 287 -6.91 4.31 -18.02
CA LYS A 287 -6.11 5.53 -17.82
C LYS A 287 -6.47 6.55 -18.89
N VAL A 288 -6.64 7.82 -18.53
CA VAL A 288 -6.72 8.92 -19.51
C VAL A 288 -5.44 8.90 -20.36
N ASN A 289 -5.55 8.97 -21.68
CA ASN A 289 -4.40 8.74 -22.56
C ASN A 289 -3.45 9.95 -22.67
N ASP A 290 -3.94 11.20 -22.65
CA ASP A 290 -3.06 12.39 -22.76
C ASP A 290 -2.40 12.70 -21.40
N LEU A 291 -1.07 12.78 -21.36
CA LEU A 291 -0.32 12.98 -20.11
C LEU A 291 -0.48 14.39 -19.53
N ARG A 292 -0.78 15.40 -20.36
CA ARG A 292 -1.08 16.77 -19.88
C ARG A 292 -2.43 16.78 -19.16
N GLN A 293 -3.41 16.05 -19.69
CA GLN A 293 -4.71 15.88 -19.03
C GLN A 293 -4.56 15.13 -17.70
N GLN A 294 -3.70 14.11 -17.62
CA GLN A 294 -3.38 13.44 -16.36
C GLN A 294 -2.80 14.42 -15.33
N ALA A 295 -1.85 15.27 -15.74
CA ALA A 295 -1.23 16.28 -14.88
C ALA A 295 -2.26 17.32 -14.39
N GLU A 296 -3.18 17.77 -15.25
CA GLU A 296 -4.26 18.70 -14.90
C GLU A 296 -5.26 18.10 -13.89
N LEU A 297 -5.63 16.83 -14.08
CA LEU A 297 -6.53 16.11 -13.17
C LEU A 297 -5.88 15.85 -11.80
N GLY A 298 -4.57 15.58 -11.78
CA GLY A 298 -3.81 15.31 -10.56
C GLY A 298 -4.29 14.07 -9.79
N ALA A 299 -4.10 14.09 -8.47
CA ALA A 299 -4.40 12.96 -7.60
C ALA A 299 -5.23 13.36 -6.36
N ARG A 300 -5.86 12.37 -5.75
CA ARG A 300 -6.36 12.39 -4.36
C ARG A 300 -5.26 11.84 -3.44
N SER A 301 -5.52 11.83 -2.13
CA SER A 301 -4.56 11.37 -1.12
C SER A 301 -4.04 9.95 -1.33
N LYS A 302 -4.78 9.07 -2.02
CA LYS A 302 -4.40 7.67 -2.23
C LYS A 302 -4.46 7.18 -3.67
N SER A 303 -5.06 7.95 -4.58
CA SER A 303 -5.36 7.50 -5.95
C SER A 303 -5.34 8.64 -6.98
N PRO A 304 -4.87 8.40 -8.21
CA PRO A 304 -4.96 9.37 -9.29
C PRO A 304 -6.42 9.63 -9.68
N ARG A 305 -6.73 10.85 -10.15
CA ARG A 305 -8.07 11.17 -10.67
C ARG A 305 -8.27 10.74 -12.12
N TRP A 306 -7.19 10.41 -12.80
CA TRP A 306 -7.12 10.10 -14.22
C TRP A 306 -7.04 8.59 -14.52
N ALA A 307 -7.04 7.73 -13.49
CA ALA A 307 -7.06 6.29 -13.68
C ALA A 307 -7.99 5.57 -12.68
N ILE A 308 -8.55 4.45 -13.12
CA ILE A 308 -9.44 3.59 -12.33
C ILE A 308 -9.21 2.12 -12.68
N ALA A 309 -9.31 1.23 -11.69
CA ALA A 309 -9.25 -0.21 -11.88
C ALA A 309 -10.67 -0.78 -11.99
N TYR A 310 -11.05 -1.24 -13.18
CA TYR A 310 -12.25 -2.06 -13.37
C TYR A 310 -11.98 -3.46 -12.84
N LYS A 311 -12.64 -3.84 -11.75
CA LYS A 311 -12.55 -5.17 -11.16
C LYS A 311 -13.52 -6.11 -11.84
N PHE A 312 -13.02 -7.27 -12.25
CA PHE A 312 -13.92 -8.30 -12.77
C PHE A 312 -14.92 -8.73 -11.70
N PRO A 313 -16.13 -9.13 -12.09
CA PRO A 313 -17.07 -9.75 -11.18
C PRO A 313 -16.36 -10.90 -10.45
N ALA A 314 -16.48 -10.90 -9.12
CA ALA A 314 -15.87 -11.93 -8.30
C ALA A 314 -16.37 -13.30 -8.76
N GLN A 315 -15.46 -14.27 -8.91
CA GLN A 315 -15.87 -15.64 -9.12
C GLN A 315 -16.80 -16.05 -7.97
N GLN A 316 -17.92 -16.67 -8.33
CA GLN A 316 -18.89 -17.18 -7.40
C GLN A 316 -18.84 -18.70 -7.41
N ALA A 317 -18.96 -19.30 -6.23
CA ALA A 317 -19.16 -20.73 -6.08
C ALA A 317 -20.38 -21.00 -5.23
N VAL A 318 -21.03 -22.12 -5.51
CA VAL A 318 -22.18 -22.59 -4.74
C VAL A 318 -21.70 -23.63 -3.73
N THR A 319 -22.02 -23.45 -2.46
CA THR A 319 -21.70 -24.41 -1.40
C THR A 319 -22.80 -24.47 -0.34
N VAL A 320 -22.66 -25.36 0.64
CA VAL A 320 -23.60 -25.51 1.75
C VAL A 320 -23.09 -24.75 2.97
N LEU A 321 -23.96 -23.97 3.59
CA LEU A 321 -23.74 -23.34 4.88
C LEU A 321 -23.98 -24.37 5.98
N GLU A 322 -22.92 -24.93 6.55
CA GLU A 322 -23.01 -26.01 7.53
C GLU A 322 -23.29 -25.49 8.94
N ASP A 323 -22.72 -24.33 9.30
CA ASP A 323 -22.95 -23.68 10.59
C ASP A 323 -22.65 -22.18 10.55
N ILE A 324 -23.00 -21.44 11.59
CA ILE A 324 -22.59 -20.04 11.79
C ILE A 324 -21.98 -19.90 13.17
N PHE A 325 -20.71 -19.46 13.23
CA PHE A 325 -20.04 -19.12 14.49
C PHE A 325 -19.88 -17.61 14.62
N VAL A 326 -19.82 -17.10 15.85
CA VAL A 326 -19.70 -15.67 16.12
C VAL A 326 -18.29 -15.35 16.60
N ARG A 327 -17.62 -14.41 15.92
CA ARG A 327 -16.35 -13.84 16.37
C ARG A 327 -16.60 -12.59 17.18
N VAL A 328 -15.80 -12.37 18.22
CA VAL A 328 -15.81 -11.14 19.01
C VAL A 328 -14.59 -10.32 18.62
N GLY A 329 -14.82 -9.15 18.01
CA GLY A 329 -13.75 -8.23 17.63
C GLY A 329 -13.27 -7.36 18.79
N ARG A 330 -12.20 -6.59 18.56
CA ARG A 330 -11.59 -5.65 19.52
C ARG A 330 -12.58 -4.78 20.30
N THR A 331 -13.54 -4.16 19.60
CA THR A 331 -14.52 -3.25 20.22
C THR A 331 -15.77 -3.97 20.73
N GLY A 332 -15.64 -5.28 20.96
CA GLY A 332 -16.71 -6.16 21.40
C GLY A 332 -17.72 -6.52 20.31
N VAL A 333 -17.57 -6.07 19.05
CA VAL A 333 -18.51 -6.40 17.96
C VAL A 333 -18.59 -7.90 17.76
N LEU A 334 -19.81 -8.43 17.79
CA LEU A 334 -20.11 -9.81 17.41
C LEU A 334 -20.33 -9.88 15.90
N THR A 335 -19.40 -10.53 15.20
CA THR A 335 -19.46 -10.73 13.75
C THR A 335 -19.79 -12.18 13.43
N PRO A 336 -20.95 -12.46 12.82
CA PRO A 336 -21.30 -13.80 12.41
C PRO A 336 -20.47 -14.22 11.19
N ASN A 337 -19.95 -15.44 11.22
CA ASN A 337 -19.14 -16.03 10.18
C ASN A 337 -19.72 -17.40 9.79
N ALA A 338 -19.89 -17.60 8.49
CA ALA A 338 -20.33 -18.86 7.92
C ALA A 338 -19.22 -19.92 8.04
N VAL A 339 -19.61 -21.13 8.44
CA VAL A 339 -18.87 -22.37 8.23
C VAL A 339 -19.44 -23.01 6.99
N LEU A 340 -18.62 -23.13 5.96
CA LEU A 340 -19.04 -23.61 4.65
C LEU A 340 -18.45 -24.99 4.41
N ARG A 341 -19.21 -25.83 3.72
CA ARG A 341 -18.63 -27.02 3.09
C ARG A 341 -17.49 -26.56 2.17
N PRO A 342 -16.28 -27.14 2.29
CA PRO A 342 -15.13 -26.66 1.52
C PRO A 342 -15.42 -26.60 0.02
N VAL A 343 -15.20 -25.43 -0.58
CA VAL A 343 -15.44 -25.19 -2.01
C VAL A 343 -14.25 -24.48 -2.63
N ARG A 344 -13.90 -24.81 -3.88
CA ARG A 344 -12.87 -24.10 -4.64
C ARG A 344 -13.44 -22.79 -5.17
N LEU A 345 -12.78 -21.68 -4.88
CA LEU A 345 -13.17 -20.34 -5.30
C LEU A 345 -11.91 -19.50 -5.58
N ALA A 346 -11.75 -19.04 -6.83
CA ALA A 346 -10.57 -18.29 -7.26
C ALA A 346 -9.25 -18.96 -6.81
N GLY A 347 -9.04 -20.22 -7.22
CA GLY A 347 -7.82 -21.01 -6.95
C GLY A 347 -7.69 -21.57 -5.52
N THR A 348 -8.34 -20.98 -4.52
CA THR A 348 -8.21 -21.39 -3.11
C THR A 348 -9.42 -22.18 -2.61
N THR A 349 -9.22 -23.04 -1.62
CA THR A 349 -10.33 -23.67 -0.90
C THR A 349 -10.89 -22.73 0.16
N VAL A 350 -12.17 -22.39 0.06
CA VAL A 350 -12.91 -21.56 1.01
C VAL A 350 -13.79 -22.45 1.87
N SER A 351 -13.61 -22.37 3.18
CA SER A 351 -14.43 -23.05 4.20
C SER A 351 -15.09 -22.09 5.19
N ARG A 352 -14.78 -20.79 5.08
CA ARG A 352 -15.33 -19.74 5.95
C ARG A 352 -15.61 -18.49 5.13
N ALA A 353 -16.69 -17.80 5.45
CA ALA A 353 -17.05 -16.52 4.82
C ALA A 353 -17.71 -15.58 5.83
N THR A 354 -17.55 -14.27 5.63
CA THR A 354 -18.24 -13.27 6.46
C THR A 354 -19.73 -13.22 6.12
N LEU A 355 -20.56 -13.06 7.14
CA LEU A 355 -21.99 -12.70 7.02
C LEU A 355 -22.26 -11.25 7.42
N HIS A 356 -21.20 -10.47 7.67
CA HIS A 356 -21.20 -9.06 8.05
C HIS A 356 -21.85 -8.77 9.41
N ASN A 357 -23.17 -8.88 9.52
CA ASN A 357 -23.92 -8.61 10.75
C ASN A 357 -25.28 -9.34 10.76
N GLU A 358 -26.01 -9.25 11.88
CA GLU A 358 -27.31 -9.92 12.04
C GLU A 358 -28.38 -9.38 11.06
N ASP A 359 -28.35 -8.09 10.73
CA ASP A 359 -29.33 -7.49 9.83
C ASP A 359 -29.21 -8.05 8.42
N ILE A 360 -27.99 -8.22 7.91
CA ILE A 360 -27.72 -8.80 6.59
C ILE A 360 -28.17 -10.27 6.54
N ILE A 361 -27.96 -11.03 7.62
CA ILE A 361 -28.47 -12.41 7.74
C ILE A 361 -30.00 -12.42 7.64
N ARG A 362 -30.69 -11.50 8.31
CA ARG A 362 -32.17 -11.40 8.28
C ARG A 362 -32.68 -10.93 6.92
N GLU A 363 -32.05 -9.91 6.34
CA GLU A 363 -32.40 -9.34 5.03
C GLU A 363 -32.29 -10.40 3.92
N LYS A 364 -31.18 -11.15 3.91
CA LYS A 364 -30.96 -12.24 2.95
C LYS A 364 -31.70 -13.53 3.32
N ASP A 365 -32.32 -13.60 4.51
CA ASP A 365 -32.95 -14.79 5.11
C ASP A 365 -31.99 -15.99 5.10
N VAL A 366 -30.76 -15.81 5.56
CA VAL A 366 -29.74 -16.87 5.62
C VAL A 366 -30.02 -17.82 6.79
N ARG A 367 -30.06 -19.13 6.51
CA ARG A 367 -30.33 -20.19 7.49
C ARG A 367 -29.24 -21.26 7.45
N ILE A 368 -28.91 -21.81 8.62
CA ILE A 368 -27.97 -22.93 8.72
C ILE A 368 -28.57 -24.13 7.98
N GLY A 369 -27.80 -24.70 7.04
CA GLY A 369 -28.23 -25.74 6.10
C GLY A 369 -28.51 -25.23 4.69
N ASP A 370 -28.59 -23.91 4.48
CA ASP A 370 -28.86 -23.34 3.16
C ASP A 370 -27.75 -23.66 2.15
N THR A 371 -28.14 -23.79 0.88
CA THR A 371 -27.20 -23.69 -0.23
C THR A 371 -26.97 -22.21 -0.54
N VAL A 372 -25.72 -21.76 -0.43
CA VAL A 372 -25.34 -20.34 -0.55
C VAL A 372 -24.38 -20.12 -1.70
N VAL A 373 -24.48 -18.95 -2.30
CA VAL A 373 -23.51 -18.44 -3.27
C VAL A 373 -22.47 -17.63 -2.53
N VAL A 374 -21.20 -18.00 -2.68
CA VAL A 374 -20.06 -17.36 -2.03
C VAL A 374 -19.14 -16.76 -3.07
N GLN A 375 -18.62 -15.58 -2.76
CA GLN A 375 -17.66 -14.88 -3.62
C GLN A 375 -16.50 -14.35 -2.78
N LYS A 376 -15.41 -13.94 -3.43
CA LYS A 376 -14.35 -13.17 -2.75
C LYS A 376 -14.47 -11.69 -3.07
N ALA A 377 -14.82 -10.88 -2.08
CA ALA A 377 -14.75 -9.43 -2.17
C ALA A 377 -13.28 -9.01 -2.37
N GLY A 378 -13.02 -8.25 -3.43
CA GLY A 378 -11.67 -7.81 -3.81
C GLY A 378 -10.67 -8.98 -3.95
N GLU A 379 -11.15 -10.16 -4.34
CA GLU A 379 -10.38 -11.41 -4.54
C GLU A 379 -9.72 -12.01 -3.30
N ILE A 380 -9.90 -11.40 -2.13
CA ILE A 380 -9.24 -11.81 -0.88
C ILE A 380 -10.23 -12.33 0.15
N ILE A 381 -11.31 -11.59 0.44
CA ILE A 381 -12.19 -11.86 1.59
C ILE A 381 -13.44 -12.62 1.14
N PRO A 382 -13.65 -13.89 1.54
CA PRO A 382 -14.86 -14.60 1.17
C PRO A 382 -16.09 -14.07 1.90
N GLU A 383 -17.19 -13.88 1.18
CA GLU A 383 -18.48 -13.45 1.71
C GLU A 383 -19.64 -14.24 1.10
N VAL A 384 -20.76 -14.33 1.84
CA VAL A 384 -22.01 -14.91 1.33
C VAL A 384 -22.81 -13.84 0.60
N VAL A 385 -23.02 -14.06 -0.70
CA VAL A 385 -23.69 -13.13 -1.61
C VAL A 385 -25.20 -13.31 -1.52
N GLU A 386 -25.67 -14.54 -1.71
CA GLU A 386 -27.09 -14.86 -1.75
C GLU A 386 -27.35 -16.31 -1.31
N VAL A 387 -28.62 -16.59 -1.06
CA VAL A 387 -29.14 -17.90 -0.68
C VAL A 387 -29.99 -18.43 -1.82
N LEU A 388 -29.73 -19.67 -2.24
CA LEU A 388 -30.53 -20.38 -3.24
C LEU A 388 -31.77 -20.98 -2.56
N LYS A 389 -32.78 -20.14 -2.30
CA LYS A 389 -33.98 -20.48 -1.52
C LYS A 389 -34.77 -21.63 -2.11
N GLU A 390 -34.73 -21.79 -3.43
CA GLU A 390 -35.35 -22.89 -4.18
C GLU A 390 -34.72 -24.26 -3.90
N ARG A 391 -33.49 -24.30 -3.33
CA ARG A 391 -32.81 -25.54 -2.94
C ARG A 391 -33.05 -25.94 -1.49
N ARG A 392 -33.97 -25.26 -0.80
CA ARG A 392 -34.33 -25.58 0.59
C ARG A 392 -35.08 -26.90 0.67
N THR A 393 -34.68 -27.68 1.66
CA THR A 393 -35.25 -28.98 2.05
C THR A 393 -36.31 -28.85 3.14
N GLY A 394 -36.38 -27.70 3.83
CA GLY A 394 -37.25 -27.46 4.97
C GLY A 394 -36.61 -27.82 6.32
N GLY A 395 -35.40 -28.36 6.33
CA GLY A 395 -34.63 -28.67 7.53
C GLY A 395 -33.73 -27.52 8.02
N GLU A 396 -33.72 -26.39 7.32
CA GLU A 396 -32.81 -25.27 7.58
C GLU A 396 -33.19 -24.50 8.85
N ARG A 397 -32.20 -24.13 9.66
CA ARG A 397 -32.41 -23.49 10.96
C ARG A 397 -32.10 -21.99 10.92
N PRO A 398 -33.01 -21.11 11.38
CA PRO A 398 -32.73 -19.69 11.43
C PRO A 398 -31.64 -19.39 12.47
N PHE A 399 -30.71 -18.49 12.11
CA PHE A 399 -29.70 -18.00 13.03
C PHE A 399 -30.27 -16.90 13.93
N LYS A 400 -29.86 -16.91 15.20
CA LYS A 400 -30.09 -15.82 16.15
C LYS A 400 -28.76 -15.45 16.78
N MET A 401 -28.48 -14.15 16.86
CA MET A 401 -27.31 -13.67 17.59
C MET A 401 -27.42 -14.10 19.06
N PRO A 402 -26.34 -14.62 19.68
CA PRO A 402 -26.41 -15.05 21.07
C PRO A 402 -26.63 -13.85 22.00
N GLU A 403 -27.42 -14.06 23.04
CA GLU A 403 -27.70 -13.05 24.09
C GLU A 403 -26.51 -12.89 25.06
N THR A 404 -25.58 -13.85 25.05
CA THR A 404 -24.34 -13.84 25.83
C THR A 404 -23.13 -14.02 24.92
N CYS A 405 -22.02 -13.42 25.31
CA CYS A 405 -20.78 -13.43 24.56
C CYS A 405 -20.19 -14.85 24.58
N PRO A 406 -19.88 -15.46 23.42
CA PRO A 406 -19.35 -16.82 23.36
C PRO A 406 -17.94 -16.96 23.95
N GLU A 407 -17.22 -15.85 24.13
CA GLU A 407 -15.83 -15.84 24.64
C GLU A 407 -15.75 -15.63 26.16
N CYS A 408 -16.66 -14.85 26.75
CA CYS A 408 -16.59 -14.49 28.18
C CYS A 408 -17.91 -14.60 28.95
N GLY A 409 -18.99 -15.01 28.31
CA GLY A 409 -20.32 -15.14 28.92
C GLY A 409 -21.02 -13.81 29.28
N SER A 410 -20.36 -12.67 29.11
CA SER A 410 -20.97 -11.35 29.38
C SER A 410 -22.17 -11.07 28.47
N ALA A 411 -23.10 -10.21 28.91
CA ALA A 411 -24.27 -9.86 28.12
C ALA A 411 -23.90 -9.27 26.75
N VAL A 412 -24.74 -9.54 25.75
CA VAL A 412 -24.67 -8.91 24.43
C VAL A 412 -25.71 -7.81 24.37
N ALA A 413 -25.26 -6.59 24.07
CA ALA A 413 -26.12 -5.44 23.88
C ALA A 413 -26.01 -4.91 22.45
N ARG A 414 -27.13 -4.46 21.91
CA ARG A 414 -27.18 -3.77 20.62
C ARG A 414 -27.62 -2.31 20.87
N PRO A 415 -26.68 -1.34 20.86
CA PRO A 415 -27.00 0.06 21.10
C PRO A 415 -28.03 0.59 20.10
N GLU A 416 -28.86 1.52 20.56
CA GLU A 416 -29.88 2.14 19.71
C GLU A 416 -29.25 2.87 18.52
N GLY A 417 -29.73 2.59 17.31
CA GLY A 417 -29.18 3.14 16.07
C GLY A 417 -27.94 2.45 15.51
N GLU A 418 -27.43 1.38 16.14
CA GLU A 418 -26.32 0.57 15.61
C GLU A 418 -26.80 -0.77 15.01
N ALA A 419 -26.18 -1.16 13.89
CA ALA A 419 -26.38 -2.48 13.28
C ALA A 419 -25.65 -3.61 14.04
N ALA A 420 -24.60 -3.25 14.80
CA ALA A 420 -23.70 -4.20 15.43
C ALA A 420 -24.13 -4.55 16.87
N SER A 421 -24.31 -5.84 17.13
CA SER A 421 -24.40 -6.39 18.49
C SER A 421 -23.01 -6.47 19.12
N ARG A 422 -22.89 -6.19 20.42
CA ARG A 422 -21.60 -6.07 21.10
C ARG A 422 -21.58 -6.79 22.45
N CYS A 423 -20.45 -7.41 22.75
CA CYS A 423 -20.13 -7.90 24.08
C CYS A 423 -19.91 -6.71 25.04
N THR A 424 -20.65 -6.68 26.14
CA THR A 424 -20.49 -5.67 27.19
C THR A 424 -19.34 -5.97 28.15
N GLY A 425 -18.69 -7.14 28.01
CA GLY A 425 -17.64 -7.60 28.92
C GLY A 425 -16.37 -6.77 28.90
N GLY A 426 -16.18 -5.91 27.88
CA GLY A 426 -15.02 -5.01 27.77
C GLY A 426 -13.71 -5.73 28.10
N LEU A 427 -13.07 -5.28 29.18
CA LEU A 427 -11.78 -5.77 29.68
C LEU A 427 -11.82 -7.19 30.27
N VAL A 428 -13.00 -7.66 30.69
CA VAL A 428 -13.19 -9.03 31.17
C VAL A 428 -13.26 -10.01 29.99
N CYS A 429 -13.47 -9.52 28.76
CA CYS A 429 -13.53 -10.36 27.58
C CYS A 429 -12.12 -10.65 27.04
N PRO A 430 -11.63 -11.90 27.10
CA PRO A 430 -10.28 -12.25 26.63
C PRO A 430 -10.08 -11.93 25.15
N ALA A 431 -11.13 -12.08 24.34
CA ALA A 431 -11.09 -11.74 22.91
C ALA A 431 -10.90 -10.23 22.68
N GLN A 432 -11.52 -9.37 23.48
CA GLN A 432 -11.35 -7.91 23.33
C GLN A 432 -9.93 -7.50 23.75
N VAL A 433 -9.41 -8.06 24.84
CA VAL A 433 -8.03 -7.84 25.29
C VAL A 433 -7.03 -8.27 24.24
N ARG A 434 -7.16 -9.50 23.72
CA ARG A 434 -6.28 -10.05 22.69
C ARG A 434 -6.26 -9.18 21.43
N GLU A 435 -7.43 -8.83 20.90
CA GLU A 435 -7.52 -8.02 19.68
C GLU A 435 -7.09 -6.56 19.92
N ALA A 436 -7.23 -6.03 21.14
CA ALA A 436 -6.69 -4.72 21.50
C ALA A 436 -5.15 -4.72 21.49
N ILE A 437 -4.52 -5.76 22.05
CA ILE A 437 -3.05 -5.91 22.02
C ILE A 437 -2.55 -6.12 20.60
N ILE A 438 -3.22 -6.96 19.79
CA ILE A 438 -2.88 -7.16 18.37
C ILE A 438 -2.93 -5.83 17.59
N HIS A 439 -3.94 -4.99 17.85
CA HIS A 439 -4.02 -3.67 17.25
C HIS A 439 -2.89 -2.76 17.74
N PHE A 440 -2.62 -2.75 19.05
CA PHE A 440 -1.58 -1.92 19.66
C PHE A 440 -0.21 -2.15 18.99
N VAL A 441 0.12 -3.41 18.71
CA VAL A 441 1.42 -3.80 18.12
C VAL A 441 1.46 -3.73 16.59
N SER A 442 0.34 -3.43 15.95
CA SER A 442 0.24 -3.40 14.48
C SER A 442 1.15 -2.34 13.85
N ARG A 443 1.45 -2.51 12.55
CA ARG A 443 2.36 -1.66 11.77
C ARG A 443 2.02 -0.16 11.83
N ASP A 444 0.73 0.17 11.75
CA ASP A 444 0.26 1.56 11.74
C ASP A 444 0.14 2.17 13.17
N ALA A 445 0.31 1.34 14.20
CA ALA A 445 0.25 1.69 15.62
C ALA A 445 1.67 1.75 16.22
N MET A 446 1.97 0.96 17.26
CA MET A 446 3.29 0.94 17.88
C MET A 446 4.33 0.10 17.11
N ASN A 447 3.96 -0.53 15.99
CA ASN A 447 4.87 -1.20 15.07
C ASN A 447 5.90 -2.12 15.76
N ILE A 448 5.42 -3.07 16.57
CA ILE A 448 6.30 -4.00 17.28
C ILE A 448 6.50 -5.25 16.42
N GLU A 449 7.57 -5.26 15.64
CA GLU A 449 7.91 -6.38 14.77
C GLU A 449 8.18 -7.66 15.58
N GLY A 450 7.76 -8.80 15.04
CA GLY A 450 7.84 -10.10 15.72
C GLY A 450 6.69 -10.41 16.67
N LEU A 451 5.88 -9.43 17.09
CA LEU A 451 4.72 -9.66 17.96
C LEU A 451 3.42 -9.90 17.16
N GLY A 452 3.37 -10.99 16.40
CA GLY A 452 2.17 -11.37 15.64
C GLY A 452 1.04 -11.96 16.51
N PRO A 453 -0.17 -12.17 15.96
CA PRO A 453 -1.33 -12.70 16.70
C PRO A 453 -1.06 -14.00 17.46
N ALA A 454 -0.23 -14.89 16.90
CA ALA A 454 0.15 -16.14 17.56
C ALA A 454 1.00 -15.92 18.82
N VAL A 455 1.95 -14.99 18.78
CA VAL A 455 2.82 -14.67 19.93
C VAL A 455 2.01 -13.95 21.00
N VAL A 456 1.14 -13.01 20.62
CA VAL A 456 0.21 -12.35 21.55
C VAL A 456 -0.67 -13.37 22.28
N ALA A 457 -1.22 -14.34 21.54
CA ALA A 457 -2.01 -15.42 22.14
C ALA A 457 -1.17 -16.25 23.14
N GLN A 458 0.05 -16.66 22.75
CA GLN A 458 0.94 -17.40 23.64
C GLN A 458 1.28 -16.62 24.93
N LEU A 459 1.52 -15.31 24.84
CA LEU A 459 1.83 -14.48 26.00
C LEU A 459 0.63 -14.34 26.96
N LEU A 460 -0.57 -14.20 26.40
CA LEU A 460 -1.81 -14.18 27.19
C LEU A 460 -2.09 -15.54 27.84
N ASP A 461 -1.95 -16.63 27.08
CA ASP A 461 -2.18 -18.00 27.56
C ASP A 461 -1.17 -18.40 28.65
N ALA A 462 0.06 -17.90 28.56
CA ALA A 462 1.10 -18.08 29.58
C ALA A 462 0.93 -17.14 30.80
N GLY A 463 -0.04 -16.20 30.77
CA GLY A 463 -0.25 -15.21 31.82
C GLY A 463 0.88 -14.19 31.97
N LEU A 464 1.71 -14.03 30.94
CA LEU A 464 2.84 -13.09 30.94
C LEU A 464 2.40 -11.65 30.67
N ILE A 465 1.25 -11.47 30.00
CA ILE A 465 0.62 -10.18 29.75
C ILE A 465 -0.88 -10.26 30.02
N HIS A 466 -1.48 -9.14 30.42
CA HIS A 466 -2.92 -8.96 30.62
C HIS A 466 -3.42 -7.71 29.88
N ASP A 467 -2.54 -6.75 29.64
CA ASP A 467 -2.79 -5.55 28.86
C ASP A 467 -1.60 -5.22 27.95
N ALA A 468 -1.75 -4.20 27.10
CA ALA A 468 -0.68 -3.78 26.19
C ALA A 468 0.54 -3.18 26.91
N ALA A 469 0.37 -2.66 28.12
CA ALA A 469 1.47 -2.05 28.86
C ALA A 469 2.40 -3.10 29.49
N ASP A 470 1.89 -4.31 29.79
CA ASP A 470 2.72 -5.45 30.25
C ASP A 470 3.84 -5.82 29.26
N LEU A 471 3.65 -5.55 27.97
CA LEU A 471 4.65 -5.82 26.93
C LEU A 471 6.01 -5.19 27.29
N TYR A 472 6.00 -3.99 27.86
CA TYR A 472 7.21 -3.25 28.21
C TYR A 472 7.90 -3.73 29.49
N TYR A 473 7.34 -4.73 30.17
CA TYR A 473 7.88 -5.34 31.38
C TYR A 473 8.29 -6.80 31.17
N LEU A 474 8.14 -7.34 29.96
CA LEU A 474 8.56 -8.68 29.60
C LEU A 474 10.07 -8.86 29.78
N ARG A 475 10.47 -10.04 30.26
CA ARG A 475 11.87 -10.39 30.49
C ARG A 475 12.31 -11.49 29.55
N TYR A 476 13.58 -11.44 29.19
CA TYR A 476 14.21 -12.44 28.32
C TYR A 476 13.97 -13.88 28.81
N ASP A 477 14.13 -14.11 30.11
CA ASP A 477 14.00 -15.44 30.73
C ASP A 477 12.57 -15.98 30.69
N ASP A 478 11.57 -15.13 30.52
CA ASP A 478 10.17 -15.55 30.39
C ASP A 478 9.85 -15.89 28.94
N LEU A 479 10.41 -15.12 27.99
CA LEU A 479 10.21 -15.32 26.56
C LEU A 479 10.90 -16.57 26.02
N VAL A 480 12.13 -16.85 26.44
CA VAL A 480 12.93 -17.97 25.90
C VAL A 480 12.34 -19.35 26.25
N LYS A 481 11.41 -19.40 27.21
CA LYS A 481 10.70 -20.63 27.62
C LYS A 481 9.48 -20.93 26.74
N LEU A 482 9.04 -19.97 25.92
CA LEU A 482 7.87 -20.14 25.08
C LEU A 482 8.18 -21.00 23.85
N GLU A 483 7.19 -21.79 23.44
CA GLU A 483 7.33 -22.67 22.29
C GLU A 483 7.58 -21.84 21.02
N ARG A 484 8.66 -22.16 20.29
CA ARG A 484 9.14 -21.44 19.09
C ARG A 484 9.72 -20.04 19.35
N MET A 485 10.04 -19.70 20.60
CA MET A 485 10.83 -18.52 20.95
C MET A 485 12.26 -18.92 21.35
N GLY A 486 13.19 -18.83 20.40
CA GLY A 486 14.61 -19.03 20.63
C GLY A 486 15.31 -17.80 21.19
N ALA A 487 16.57 -17.97 21.61
CA ALA A 487 17.38 -16.90 22.18
C ALA A 487 17.46 -15.63 21.32
N GLN A 488 17.59 -15.77 20.00
CA GLN A 488 17.66 -14.63 19.10
C GLN A 488 16.30 -13.94 18.91
N SER A 489 15.24 -14.71 18.69
CA SER A 489 13.89 -14.15 18.50
C SER A 489 13.40 -13.40 19.74
N SER A 490 13.75 -13.90 20.94
CA SER A 490 13.39 -13.22 22.20
C SER A 490 14.15 -11.90 22.37
N ARG A 491 15.42 -11.82 21.95
CA ARG A 491 16.18 -10.54 21.95
C ARG A 491 15.59 -9.57 20.94
N ASN A 492 15.40 -9.99 19.70
CA ASN A 492 14.82 -9.16 18.64
C ASN A 492 13.46 -8.60 19.06
N LEU A 493 12.63 -9.40 19.74
CA LEU A 493 11.33 -8.94 20.23
C LEU A 493 11.48 -7.86 21.32
N LEU A 494 12.36 -8.07 22.30
CA LEU A 494 12.62 -7.07 23.35
C LEU A 494 13.18 -5.77 22.76
N ASP A 495 14.08 -5.88 21.79
CA ASP A 495 14.64 -4.72 21.08
C ASP A 495 13.55 -3.96 20.30
N ALA A 496 12.63 -4.68 19.65
CA ALA A 496 11.49 -4.07 18.95
C ALA A 496 10.51 -3.38 19.94
N ILE A 497 10.24 -3.99 21.09
CA ILE A 497 9.42 -3.39 22.16
C ILE A 497 10.10 -2.11 22.68
N GLU A 498 11.41 -2.14 22.94
CA GLU A 498 12.15 -0.97 23.42
C GLU A 498 12.16 0.17 22.39
N ALA A 499 12.42 -0.16 21.12
CA ALA A 499 12.40 0.81 20.03
C ALA A 499 11.01 1.48 19.89
N SER A 500 9.93 0.72 20.10
CA SER A 500 8.56 1.24 19.98
C SER A 500 8.24 2.38 20.95
N LYS A 501 8.98 2.51 22.06
CA LYS A 501 8.79 3.60 23.03
C LYS A 501 8.98 4.98 22.41
N GLN A 502 9.79 5.10 21.35
CA GLN A 502 10.08 6.36 20.67
C GLN A 502 9.06 6.74 19.60
N ASN A 503 8.02 5.92 19.38
CA ASN A 503 6.96 6.24 18.43
C ASN A 503 6.21 7.52 18.82
N SER A 504 5.57 8.14 17.83
CA SER A 504 4.86 9.41 18.01
C SER A 504 3.62 9.29 18.92
N LEU A 505 3.23 10.39 19.56
CA LEU A 505 1.96 10.47 20.29
C LEU A 505 0.75 10.10 19.41
N ALA A 506 0.78 10.44 18.11
CA ALA A 506 -0.26 10.06 17.16
C ALA A 506 -0.39 8.53 17.01
N GLN A 507 0.73 7.81 16.93
CA GLN A 507 0.75 6.35 16.90
C GLN A 507 0.22 5.76 18.21
N LEU A 508 0.62 6.32 19.36
CA LEU A 508 0.12 5.87 20.66
C LEU A 508 -1.40 6.06 20.78
N ILE A 509 -1.94 7.25 20.46
CA ILE A 509 -3.39 7.50 20.51
C ILE A 509 -4.14 6.53 19.60
N PHE A 510 -3.60 6.25 18.42
CA PHE A 510 -4.17 5.25 17.52
C PHE A 510 -4.09 3.83 18.12
N ALA A 511 -2.97 3.46 18.74
CA ALA A 511 -2.72 2.16 19.36
C ALA A 511 -3.66 1.86 20.53
N LEU A 512 -4.08 2.88 21.29
CA LEU A 512 -5.06 2.75 22.39
C LEU A 512 -6.43 2.25 21.92
N GLY A 513 -6.73 2.34 20.62
CA GLY A 513 -7.96 1.78 20.05
C GLY A 513 -9.24 2.49 20.51
N ILE A 514 -9.15 3.79 20.81
CA ILE A 514 -10.29 4.62 21.22
C ILE A 514 -11.38 4.56 20.15
N ARG A 515 -12.63 4.36 20.58
CA ARG A 515 -13.77 4.22 19.67
C ARG A 515 -13.89 5.43 18.73
N HIS A 516 -14.12 5.17 17.45
CA HIS A 516 -14.21 6.16 16.36
C HIS A 516 -12.91 6.93 16.05
N VAL A 517 -11.82 6.72 16.80
CA VAL A 517 -10.53 7.38 16.55
C VAL A 517 -9.69 6.50 15.62
N GLY A 518 -9.72 6.83 14.33
CA GLY A 518 -8.79 6.27 13.33
C GLY A 518 -7.43 6.99 13.32
N SER A 519 -6.50 6.53 12.49
CA SER A 519 -5.12 7.08 12.41
C SER A 519 -5.09 8.58 12.09
N ARG A 520 -5.96 9.07 11.21
CA ARG A 520 -6.11 10.51 10.92
C ARG A 520 -6.57 11.27 12.17
N ALA A 521 -7.63 10.81 12.83
CA ALA A 521 -8.15 11.47 14.02
C ALA A 521 -7.10 11.48 15.14
N ALA A 522 -6.38 10.38 15.33
CA ALA A 522 -5.30 10.29 16.29
C ALA A 522 -4.18 11.32 16.03
N ARG A 523 -3.81 11.54 14.75
CA ARG A 523 -2.85 12.57 14.37
C ARG A 523 -3.35 13.97 14.67
N VAL A 524 -4.56 14.30 14.24
CA VAL A 524 -5.12 15.64 14.48
C VAL A 524 -5.26 15.93 15.98
N VAL A 525 -5.64 14.93 16.78
CA VAL A 525 -5.71 15.05 18.24
C VAL A 525 -4.30 15.22 18.83
N ALA A 526 -3.30 14.44 18.39
CA ALA A 526 -1.92 14.59 18.85
C ALA A 526 -1.35 15.98 18.52
N ASP A 527 -1.60 16.47 17.31
CA ASP A 527 -1.12 17.76 16.82
C ASP A 527 -1.79 18.93 17.56
N HIS A 528 -3.03 18.76 18.03
CA HIS A 528 -3.76 19.80 18.76
C HIS A 528 -3.40 19.85 20.24
N PHE A 529 -3.33 18.70 20.92
CA PHE A 529 -3.12 18.63 22.36
C PHE A 529 -1.65 18.48 22.77
N HIS A 530 -0.78 18.07 21.84
CA HIS A 530 0.68 17.92 21.97
C HIS A 530 1.19 16.91 23.02
N THR A 531 0.43 16.64 24.08
CA THR A 531 0.80 15.72 25.16
C THR A 531 -0.39 14.87 25.55
N MET A 532 -0.13 13.64 25.99
CA MET A 532 -1.18 12.75 26.50
C MET A 532 -1.90 13.36 27.72
N GLY A 533 -1.15 13.99 28.63
CA GLY A 533 -1.73 14.65 29.81
C GLY A 533 -2.74 15.75 29.44
N ARG A 534 -2.41 16.60 28.46
CA ARG A 534 -3.34 17.67 28.03
C ARG A 534 -4.60 17.11 27.38
N LEU A 535 -4.47 16.02 26.63
CA LEU A 535 -5.60 15.30 26.04
C LEU A 535 -6.50 14.66 27.11
N GLN A 536 -5.92 14.09 28.18
CA GLN A 536 -6.67 13.50 29.30
C GLN A 536 -7.55 14.53 30.03
N GLU A 537 -7.12 15.79 30.07
CA GLU A 537 -7.84 16.90 30.71
C GLU A 537 -8.87 17.58 29.80
N ALA A 538 -8.86 17.30 28.50
CA ALA A 538 -9.71 17.98 27.53
C ALA A 538 -11.21 17.73 27.81
N ASP A 539 -11.98 18.81 27.79
CA ASP A 539 -13.44 18.74 27.94
C ASP A 539 -14.13 18.50 26.59
N PHE A 540 -15.45 18.34 26.63
CA PHE A 540 -16.21 18.01 25.43
C PHE A 540 -16.21 19.15 24.42
N ASP A 541 -16.35 20.38 24.90
CA ASP A 541 -16.45 21.55 24.03
C ASP A 541 -15.11 21.78 23.33
N GLU A 542 -14.00 21.66 24.04
CA GLU A 542 -12.65 21.71 23.49
C GLU A 542 -12.43 20.63 22.43
N LEU A 543 -12.78 19.37 22.72
CA LEU A 543 -12.63 18.26 21.76
C LEU A 543 -13.40 18.47 20.46
N VAL A 544 -14.60 19.07 20.52
CA VAL A 544 -15.43 19.33 19.34
C VAL A 544 -14.88 20.50 18.51
N THR A 545 -14.06 21.39 19.09
CA THR A 545 -13.38 22.44 18.31
C THR A 545 -12.25 21.92 17.43
N VAL A 546 -11.75 20.71 17.70
CA VAL A 546 -10.65 20.11 16.94
C VAL A 546 -11.13 19.72 15.53
N PRO A 547 -10.40 20.10 14.46
CA PRO A 547 -10.77 19.73 13.10
C PRO A 547 -11.04 18.23 12.94
N ASP A 548 -12.08 17.87 12.21
CA ASP A 548 -12.54 16.48 12.01
C ASP A 548 -12.98 15.69 13.26
N ILE A 549 -13.02 16.30 14.43
CA ILE A 549 -13.52 15.67 15.65
C ILE A 549 -14.98 16.05 15.88
N GLY A 550 -15.88 15.18 15.45
CA GLY A 550 -17.32 15.34 15.69
C GLY A 550 -17.75 14.93 17.10
N PRO A 551 -18.99 15.25 17.52
CA PRO A 551 -19.54 14.95 18.85
C PRO A 551 -19.35 13.49 19.30
N LYS A 552 -19.57 12.52 18.40
CA LYS A 552 -19.40 11.08 18.70
C LYS A 552 -17.95 10.70 19.03
N ILE A 553 -16.98 11.33 18.36
CA ILE A 553 -15.55 11.09 18.60
C ILE A 553 -15.16 11.73 19.93
N ALA A 554 -15.59 12.97 20.17
CA ALA A 554 -15.35 13.67 21.43
C ALA A 554 -15.91 12.89 22.65
N GLU A 555 -17.15 12.40 22.57
CA GLU A 555 -17.75 11.53 23.60
C GLU A 555 -16.93 10.26 23.82
N SER A 556 -16.45 9.63 22.75
CA SER A 556 -15.67 8.39 22.83
C SER A 556 -14.32 8.60 23.50
N ILE A 557 -13.63 9.71 23.17
CA ILE A 557 -12.37 10.11 23.79
C ILE A 557 -12.59 10.36 25.29
N ARG A 558 -13.60 11.16 25.66
CA ARG A 558 -13.88 11.44 27.07
C ARG A 558 -14.28 10.21 27.85
N SER A 559 -15.10 9.34 27.26
CA SER A 559 -15.52 8.11 27.91
C SER A 559 -14.30 7.21 28.16
N PHE A 560 -13.41 7.08 27.18
CA PHE A 560 -12.17 6.31 27.33
C PHE A 560 -11.32 6.81 28.51
N PHE A 561 -11.07 8.12 28.62
CA PHE A 561 -10.26 8.68 29.71
C PHE A 561 -11.00 8.81 31.04
N LYS A 562 -12.31 8.57 31.11
CA LYS A 562 -13.03 8.49 32.39
C LYS A 562 -12.94 7.11 33.03
N GLU A 563 -12.67 6.07 32.25
CA GLU A 563 -12.49 4.71 32.76
C GLU A 563 -11.16 4.58 33.51
N GLU A 564 -11.25 4.20 34.79
CA GLU A 564 -10.08 4.12 35.69
C GLU A 564 -9.02 3.13 35.18
N HIS A 565 -9.42 2.00 34.63
CA HIS A 565 -8.48 1.04 34.07
C HIS A 565 -7.66 1.61 32.91
N ASN A 566 -8.27 2.40 32.01
CA ASN A 566 -7.55 2.99 30.89
C ASN A 566 -6.48 3.97 31.39
N ARG A 567 -6.76 4.69 32.49
CA ARG A 567 -5.76 5.54 33.16
C ARG A 567 -4.61 4.73 33.73
N GLN A 568 -4.90 3.61 34.38
CA GLN A 568 -3.87 2.71 34.91
C GLN A 568 -2.95 2.16 33.82
N VAL A 569 -3.51 1.78 32.65
CA VAL A 569 -2.72 1.35 31.49
C VAL A 569 -1.83 2.49 30.99
N LEU A 570 -2.34 3.72 30.91
CA LEU A 570 -1.56 4.90 30.50
C LEU A 570 -0.44 5.23 31.49
N ASP A 571 -0.71 5.16 32.79
CA ASP A 571 0.30 5.40 33.83
C ASP A 571 1.42 4.36 33.75
N LYS A 572 1.06 3.10 33.49
CA LYS A 572 2.02 2.00 33.28
C LYS A 572 2.84 2.17 32.00
N LEU A 573 2.24 2.62 30.90
CA LEU A 573 2.95 2.97 29.66
C LEU A 573 3.92 4.15 29.89
N ALA A 574 3.49 5.18 30.61
CA ALA A 574 4.33 6.33 30.95
C ALA A 574 5.51 5.91 31.83
N ALA A 575 5.26 5.07 32.85
CA ALA A 575 6.31 4.53 33.72
C ALA A 575 7.30 3.63 32.98
N ALA A 576 6.86 2.94 31.92
CA ALA A 576 7.72 2.15 31.04
C ALA A 576 8.59 3.01 30.10
N GLY A 577 8.35 4.32 30.02
CA GLY A 577 9.10 5.25 29.18
C GLY A 577 8.57 5.39 27.75
N VAL A 578 7.31 5.01 27.50
CA VAL A 578 6.66 5.25 26.21
C VAL A 578 6.47 6.76 26.00
N ASN A 579 6.77 7.25 24.80
CA ASN A 579 6.66 8.65 24.45
C ASN A 579 5.20 9.15 24.55
N MET A 580 4.98 10.14 25.43
CA MET A 580 3.68 10.75 25.69
C MET A 580 3.54 12.15 25.06
N THR A 581 4.45 12.53 24.15
CA THR A 581 4.47 13.87 23.53
C THR A 581 4.57 13.80 22.00
N ALA A 582 4.05 14.82 21.32
CA ALA A 582 4.09 14.95 19.87
C ALA A 582 5.45 15.47 19.35
N GLY A 583 6.42 15.75 20.23
CA GLY A 583 7.69 16.44 19.93
C GLY A 583 7.76 17.85 20.52
N GLU A 584 8.95 18.46 20.58
CA GLU A 584 9.16 19.80 21.15
C GLU A 584 8.44 20.88 20.33
N VAL A 585 7.63 21.68 21.03
CA VAL A 585 7.15 22.98 20.53
C VAL A 585 8.37 23.90 20.40
N PRO A 586 8.57 24.61 19.28
CA PRO A 586 9.56 25.68 19.24
C PRO A 586 9.20 26.73 20.31
N THR A 587 9.91 26.73 21.43
CA THR A 587 9.84 27.75 22.49
C THR A 587 10.58 29.03 22.11
N GLY A 588 10.66 29.32 20.80
CA GLY A 588 11.09 30.62 20.31
C GLY A 588 9.97 31.65 20.45
N ALA A 589 10.30 32.93 20.34
CA ALA A 589 9.29 33.93 20.03
C ALA A 589 8.51 33.42 18.80
N GLN A 590 7.18 33.55 18.80
CA GLN A 590 6.35 33.26 17.64
C GLN A 590 5.97 34.57 16.93
N PRO A 591 6.91 35.23 16.24
CA PRO A 591 6.67 36.52 15.60
C PRO A 591 5.64 36.42 14.47
N MET A 592 5.34 35.21 13.98
CA MET A 592 4.35 34.97 12.94
C MET A 592 3.02 34.45 13.49
N ALA A 593 2.84 34.40 14.82
CA ALA A 593 1.58 33.99 15.44
C ALA A 593 0.38 34.80 14.91
N GLY A 594 -0.64 34.09 14.43
CA GLY A 594 -1.86 34.68 13.88
C GLY A 594 -1.74 35.22 12.45
N LYS A 595 -0.61 35.03 11.78
CA LYS A 595 -0.40 35.40 10.37
C LYS A 595 -0.69 34.24 9.43
N ARG A 596 -1.43 34.49 8.36
CA ARG A 596 -1.77 33.48 7.35
C ARG A 596 -1.02 33.70 6.05
N PHE A 597 -0.25 32.71 5.65
CA PHE A 597 0.57 32.66 4.45
C PHE A 597 -0.07 31.78 3.37
N VAL A 598 0.12 32.13 2.11
CA VAL A 598 -0.21 31.28 0.96
C VAL A 598 1.01 31.20 0.07
N LEU A 599 1.52 29.98 -0.15
CA LEU A 599 2.65 29.74 -1.04
C LEU A 599 2.13 29.49 -2.46
N THR A 600 2.70 30.17 -3.46
CA THR A 600 2.41 30.00 -4.88
C THR A 600 3.69 30.09 -5.72
N GLY A 601 3.75 29.36 -6.84
CA GLY A 601 4.99 29.22 -7.62
C GLY A 601 6.00 28.26 -6.99
N THR A 602 7.04 27.91 -7.74
CA THR A 602 8.13 27.03 -7.30
C THR A 602 9.16 27.86 -6.56
N LEU A 603 9.50 27.46 -5.33
CA LEU A 603 10.56 28.08 -4.54
C LEU A 603 11.90 27.42 -4.95
N GLU A 604 12.90 28.21 -5.33
CA GLU A 604 14.19 27.75 -5.86
C GLU A 604 15.19 27.39 -4.75
N GLY A 605 15.11 28.06 -3.60
CA GLY A 605 16.02 27.91 -2.45
C GLY A 605 15.56 26.91 -1.38
N MET A 606 14.28 26.55 -1.36
CA MET A 606 13.76 25.48 -0.48
C MET A 606 12.50 24.84 -1.04
N THR A 607 12.15 23.64 -0.56
CA THR A 607 10.87 23.03 -0.89
C THR A 607 9.70 23.79 -0.24
N ARG A 608 8.51 23.74 -0.86
CA ARG A 608 7.29 24.30 -0.25
C ARG A 608 6.98 23.71 1.12
N GLN A 609 7.34 22.46 1.35
CA GLN A 609 7.14 21.78 2.64
C GLN A 609 8.11 22.32 3.69
N GLU A 610 9.37 22.56 3.35
CA GLU A 610 10.32 23.23 4.24
C GLU A 610 9.89 24.67 4.53
N ALA A 611 9.44 25.43 3.52
CA ALA A 611 8.89 26.77 3.73
C ALA A 611 7.69 26.75 4.68
N GLN A 612 6.79 25.79 4.48
CA GLN A 612 5.63 25.59 5.35
C GLN A 612 6.05 25.26 6.79
N SER A 613 6.95 24.28 6.98
CA SER A 613 7.44 23.91 8.30
C SER A 613 8.18 25.05 9.01
N ARG A 614 8.95 25.88 8.28
CA ARG A 614 9.64 27.04 8.87
C ARG A 614 8.67 28.17 9.24
N ILE A 615 7.65 28.43 8.43
CA ILE A 615 6.58 29.39 8.76
C ILE A 615 5.78 28.91 9.98
N GLU A 616 5.41 27.64 10.01
CA GLU A 616 4.66 27.02 11.11
C GLU A 616 5.49 26.97 12.40
N ALA A 617 6.80 26.73 12.30
CA ALA A 617 7.72 26.76 13.45
C ALA A 617 7.80 28.15 14.12
N LEU A 618 7.56 29.23 13.37
CA LEU A 618 7.51 30.61 13.87
C LEU A 618 6.08 31.07 14.25
N GLY A 619 5.09 30.16 14.23
CA GLY A 619 3.69 30.40 14.61
C GLY A 619 2.75 30.82 13.48
N GLY A 620 3.21 30.86 12.23
CA GLY A 620 2.39 31.20 11.07
C GLY A 620 1.52 30.05 10.57
N GLN A 621 0.40 30.36 9.90
CA GLN A 621 -0.49 29.36 9.30
C GLN A 621 -0.33 29.36 7.78
N VAL A 622 -0.05 28.22 7.16
CA VAL A 622 -0.05 28.12 5.68
C VAL A 622 -1.40 27.61 5.17
N ALA A 623 -2.05 28.41 4.34
CA ALA A 623 -3.33 28.09 3.74
C ALA A 623 -3.21 27.66 2.27
N GLY A 624 -4.06 26.73 1.86
CA GLY A 624 -4.07 26.23 0.48
C GLY A 624 -4.61 27.22 -0.56
N SER A 625 -5.28 28.31 -0.16
CA SER A 625 -5.91 29.26 -1.07
C SER A 625 -5.91 30.69 -0.52
N VAL A 626 -5.87 31.67 -1.43
CA VAL A 626 -5.98 33.10 -1.07
C VAL A 626 -7.43 33.45 -0.72
N SER A 627 -7.59 34.09 0.43
CA SER A 627 -8.86 34.58 0.98
C SER A 627 -8.70 35.98 1.57
N LYS A 628 -9.81 36.62 2.01
CA LYS A 628 -9.78 37.92 2.70
C LYS A 628 -9.00 37.92 4.02
N GLN A 629 -8.74 36.74 4.58
CA GLN A 629 -8.01 36.52 5.83
C GLN A 629 -6.53 36.19 5.58
N THR A 630 -6.03 36.35 4.35
CA THR A 630 -4.62 36.06 4.01
C THR A 630 -3.78 37.30 4.26
N ASP A 631 -2.74 37.18 5.09
CA ASP A 631 -1.80 38.27 5.38
C ASP A 631 -0.68 38.32 4.33
N TYR A 632 -0.17 37.15 3.92
CA TYR A 632 0.98 37.05 3.02
C TYR A 632 0.75 36.06 1.88
N VAL A 633 1.16 36.43 0.67
CA VAL A 633 1.24 35.52 -0.47
C VAL A 633 2.68 35.47 -0.94
N VAL A 634 3.35 34.34 -0.72
CA VAL A 634 4.74 34.15 -1.14
C VAL A 634 4.77 33.61 -2.55
N VAL A 635 5.50 34.30 -3.42
CA VAL A 635 5.57 34.07 -4.85
C VAL A 635 6.97 33.58 -5.22
N GLY A 636 7.03 32.31 -5.62
CA GLY A 636 8.19 31.71 -6.30
C GLY A 636 8.06 31.79 -7.83
N ALA A 637 8.97 31.14 -8.55
CA ALA A 637 8.98 31.06 -10.00
C ALA A 637 7.66 30.50 -10.55
N ASN A 638 7.14 31.08 -11.64
CA ASN A 638 5.86 30.73 -12.26
C ASN A 638 4.66 30.75 -11.28
N PRO A 639 4.32 31.91 -10.69
CA PRO A 639 3.15 32.02 -9.83
C PRO A 639 1.87 31.72 -10.63
N GLY A 640 1.11 30.72 -10.18
CA GLY A 640 -0.19 30.37 -10.78
C GLY A 640 -1.33 31.27 -10.30
N SER A 641 -2.56 30.80 -10.52
CA SER A 641 -3.83 31.51 -10.25
C SER A 641 -4.02 32.11 -8.85
N LYS A 642 -3.22 31.70 -7.86
CA LYS A 642 -3.22 32.28 -6.51
C LYS A 642 -2.62 33.69 -6.48
N TYR A 643 -1.63 33.97 -7.31
CA TYR A 643 -1.06 35.32 -7.46
C TYR A 643 -2.07 36.28 -8.09
N ASP A 644 -2.74 35.85 -9.15
CA ASP A 644 -3.80 36.64 -9.79
C ASP A 644 -4.93 36.95 -8.82
N LYS A 645 -5.33 35.96 -8.00
CA LYS A 645 -6.34 36.13 -6.96
C LYS A 645 -5.89 37.09 -5.85
N ALA A 646 -4.62 37.07 -5.48
CA ALA A 646 -4.05 38.00 -4.50
C ALA A 646 -4.07 39.44 -5.04
N ARG A 647 -3.63 39.64 -6.29
CA ARG A 647 -3.68 40.95 -6.95
C ARG A 647 -5.10 41.50 -7.07
N ALA A 648 -6.06 40.68 -7.48
CA ALA A 648 -7.47 41.10 -7.58
C ALA A 648 -8.06 41.53 -6.23
N LEU A 649 -7.66 40.89 -5.12
CA LEU A 649 -8.10 41.26 -3.77
C LEU A 649 -7.45 42.55 -3.26
N ILE A 650 -6.21 42.83 -3.66
CA ILE A 650 -5.53 44.11 -3.38
C ILE A 650 -6.20 45.24 -4.20
N GLU A 651 -6.40 45.05 -5.50
CA GLU A 651 -6.98 46.04 -6.41
C GLU A 651 -8.43 46.40 -6.06
N SER A 652 -9.20 45.43 -5.58
CA SER A 652 -10.58 45.64 -5.11
C SER A 652 -10.67 46.18 -3.67
N ASN A 653 -9.53 46.41 -3.00
CA ASN A 653 -9.44 46.80 -1.59
C ASN A 653 -10.20 45.86 -0.63
N ALA A 654 -10.37 44.60 -1.01
CA ALA A 654 -11.11 43.59 -0.26
C ALA A 654 -10.26 42.92 0.84
N ALA A 655 -8.94 43.13 0.82
CA ALA A 655 -7.97 42.65 1.80
C ALA A 655 -6.82 43.67 1.98
N PRO A 656 -7.05 44.79 2.70
CA PRO A 656 -6.09 45.90 2.79
C PRO A 656 -4.77 45.58 3.52
N GLY A 657 -4.72 44.45 4.23
CA GLY A 657 -3.51 43.98 4.93
C GLY A 657 -2.71 42.90 4.18
N LEU A 658 -3.15 42.50 2.97
CA LEU A 658 -2.52 41.44 2.20
C LEU A 658 -1.26 41.96 1.51
N SER A 659 -0.12 41.32 1.79
CA SER A 659 1.18 41.62 1.16
C SER A 659 1.63 40.46 0.27
N ILE A 660 2.20 40.77 -0.88
CA ILE A 660 2.83 39.77 -1.75
C ILE A 660 4.34 39.81 -1.48
N LEU A 661 4.93 38.66 -1.16
CA LEU A 661 6.36 38.52 -0.85
C LEU A 661 7.04 37.69 -1.94
N THR A 662 8.30 37.99 -2.25
CA THR A 662 9.17 37.08 -2.99
C THR A 662 9.73 35.99 -2.07
N GLU A 663 10.31 34.94 -2.65
CA GLU A 663 11.05 33.93 -1.90
C GLU A 663 12.21 34.51 -1.08
N GLU A 664 12.97 35.46 -1.65
CA GLU A 664 14.06 36.15 -0.96
C GLU A 664 13.56 36.96 0.24
N GLU A 665 12.39 37.60 0.12
CA GLU A 665 11.76 38.34 1.22
C GLU A 665 11.23 37.41 2.31
N LEU A 666 10.69 36.24 1.94
CA LEU A 666 10.34 35.20 2.90
C LEU A 666 11.60 34.72 3.64
N MET A 667 12.69 34.45 2.92
CA MET A 667 13.95 34.02 3.51
C MET A 667 14.51 35.04 4.50
N ALA A 668 14.57 36.31 4.10
CA ALA A 668 14.99 37.38 4.99
C ALA A 668 14.07 37.51 6.22
N MET A 669 12.77 37.25 6.07
CA MET A 669 11.83 37.22 7.19
C MET A 669 12.04 36.02 8.11
N LEU A 670 12.39 34.85 7.56
CA LEU A 670 12.69 33.63 8.30
C LEU A 670 14.08 33.62 8.96
N GLU A 671 15.03 34.43 8.49
CA GLU A 671 16.38 34.57 9.08
C GLU A 671 16.44 35.68 10.14
N LYS A 672 15.52 36.63 10.08
CA LYS A 672 15.41 37.73 11.06
C LYS A 672 14.89 37.25 12.43
N TYR A 673 14.24 36.10 12.46
CA TYR A 673 13.61 35.50 13.64
C TYR A 673 14.17 34.10 13.86
#